data_AF-A0A267T4H3-F1
#
_entry.id   AF-A0A267T4H3-F1
#
_cell.length_a   1.000
_cell.length_b   1.000
_cell.length_c   1.000
_cell.angle_alpha   90.00
_cell.angle_beta   90.00
_cell.angle_gamma   90.00
#
_symmetry.space_group_name_H-M   'P 1'
#
loop_
_entity.id
_entity.type
_entity.pdbx_description
1 polymer ?
#
loop_
_entity_poly.entity_id
_entity_poly.type
_entity_poly.pdbx_seq_one_letter_code
_entity_poly.pdbx_strand_id
1 'polypeptide(L)'
;MLVTALITGGLCEVEAQDVSINILNQPAAVSKGSTLGRVTVDICNNDGGTRNAAIGKLEPVISFPNLITGTSVVPVTITGWTVISNDGQTIRLRNTTAIAPGECTQIVLGYTGVSVGGPLPVLGTLQFNGLPTFGNLPGNDLSTTSITVFLDTDGDTIADTIDLDDDNDGILDTLEDTQFSADLDGDGVPNSLDLDSDNDGINDVIESGGVDANNDGIADGASGLTGIPASANQLTGTIPPDSDLDTRPNPYDLDSDNDGINDIIESGNPALIDANGDGIVDGTDPDGDGIVGAADGNSTRGDSNDPAPINTDSTGLPDYLDIDSDDDGLSDLLESGIANAATLDVNRDGRVDLITDLDGDGIVTPVDGSASYGDANNPALPDSNTNGIPDYREANPDIDGDGVTNAQEITDGTDYLNGCSYNPTNQVLANTSTSWRNGDCDGDGVTNYKEATGTDNNPATTADNTNPLDGCSYNAVDQVLTSTSPEWKLLDCDKDGNLNGTDPNPQVPTALDDALVARYGSLSTVNVLLNDDFLLGATTTVSKTGGTAAGTAVFTPATGILSYTPTLAERGTTVTVTYQVCNIATIPSVCATATVNITVPADTDADGVPDVDDLDDDNDGILDTVENAQLSADVDGDGIPNRLDLDSDNDGINDVDEANGIDLDGDGMADGIITVLGIPATAAPGLLLDLLDTDNDSKPNPYDLDSDNDGISDLEEGGLNPNLDANGDGIVDCTTNCDPDGDGILTPVDGLPNVWKDALLPDLTPTTEINSLEFLTAGASRDFVVNVYEINDKPNVAGSTIGFRVAKISGFTITYPSTSGTSNVFGGKANSNSDWTFTENANFITVTAKAGVVIPQNGEKTIGFTVARKSDVPSNTSQNITVTIIYGSAGEERVNNNTVETKITAN
;
A
#
# COMPACT_ATOMS: atom_id res chain seq x y z
N MET A 1 116.81 75.02 -43.32
CA MET A 1 117.33 76.23 -42.67
C MET A 1 116.66 76.30 -41.31
N LEU A 2 117.42 76.01 -40.25
CA LEU A 2 117.94 77.00 -39.30
C LEU A 2 116.79 77.63 -38.49
N VAL A 3 116.79 77.76 -37.16
CA VAL A 3 117.77 77.56 -36.07
C VAL A 3 116.93 77.88 -34.80
N THR A 4 116.90 77.02 -33.77
CA THR A 4 117.63 77.14 -32.47
C THR A 4 117.20 78.36 -31.63
N ALA A 5 117.09 78.37 -30.30
CA ALA A 5 117.62 77.53 -29.22
C ALA A 5 116.71 77.73 -27.98
N LEU A 6 116.38 76.73 -27.16
CA LEU A 6 117.21 76.06 -26.15
C LEU A 6 117.84 77.01 -25.11
N ILE A 7 117.31 76.96 -23.88
CA ILE A 7 118.13 76.90 -22.66
C ILE A 7 117.53 75.81 -21.75
N THR A 8 118.44 74.95 -21.30
CA THR A 8 118.27 73.69 -20.56
C THR A 8 118.52 73.84 -19.05
N GLY A 9 117.94 72.92 -18.29
CA GLY A 9 118.38 72.50 -16.94
C GLY A 9 117.35 72.87 -15.86
N GLY A 10 116.58 71.98 -15.24
CA GLY A 10 116.88 70.59 -14.88
C GLY A 10 116.99 70.47 -13.37
N LEU A 11 115.86 70.66 -12.65
CA LEU A 11 115.61 70.07 -11.34
C LEU A 11 114.19 69.51 -11.38
N CYS A 12 114.16 68.19 -11.41
CA CYS A 12 113.01 67.32 -11.30
C CYS A 12 112.68 67.22 -9.81
N GLU A 13 111.75 68.03 -9.32
CA GLU A 13 110.86 67.64 -8.21
C GLU A 13 109.46 67.95 -8.70
N VAL A 14 108.96 66.95 -9.41
CA VAL A 14 107.68 66.94 -10.07
C VAL A 14 106.73 66.38 -9.04
N GLU A 15 106.23 67.24 -8.16
CA GLU A 15 105.04 66.88 -7.41
C GLU A 15 103.90 66.77 -8.40
N ALA A 16 103.44 65.55 -8.43
CA ALA A 16 102.56 64.97 -9.37
C ALA A 16 101.14 65.02 -8.84
N GLN A 17 100.19 65.23 -9.72
CA GLN A 17 98.80 65.23 -9.32
C GLN A 17 98.33 63.79 -9.10
N ASP A 18 98.28 63.42 -7.81
CA ASP A 18 97.77 62.15 -7.30
C ASP A 18 96.29 62.29 -6.92
N VAL A 19 95.41 61.54 -7.58
CA VAL A 19 93.97 61.61 -7.36
C VAL A 19 93.46 60.22 -7.02
N SER A 20 92.79 60.07 -5.88
CA SER A 20 92.17 58.80 -5.51
C SER A 20 90.67 58.82 -5.73
N ILE A 21 90.12 57.65 -6.02
CA ILE A 21 88.69 57.35 -5.93
C ILE A 21 88.43 56.46 -4.72
N ASN A 22 87.39 56.76 -3.95
CA ASN A 22 86.94 55.91 -2.85
C ASN A 22 85.41 55.78 -2.88
N ILE A 23 84.91 54.56 -2.99
CA ILE A 23 83.49 54.26 -2.95
C ILE A 23 83.09 53.86 -1.53
N LEU A 24 82.17 54.61 -0.96
CA LEU A 24 81.50 54.34 0.31
C LEU A 24 80.07 53.86 0.02
N ASN A 25 79.64 52.76 0.65
CA ASN A 25 78.27 52.25 0.56
C ASN A 25 77.43 52.76 1.74
N GLN A 26 76.33 53.46 1.47
CA GLN A 26 75.41 53.94 2.52
C GLN A 26 73.99 54.08 1.97
N PRO A 27 73.02 53.24 2.39
CA PRO A 27 73.18 52.03 3.20
C PRO A 27 73.89 50.89 2.44
N ALA A 28 74.47 49.95 3.20
CA ALA A 28 75.18 48.78 2.66
C ALA A 28 74.25 47.68 2.12
N ALA A 29 72.96 47.79 2.42
CA ALA A 29 71.90 46.93 1.94
C ALA A 29 70.65 47.75 1.60
N VAL A 30 69.84 47.22 0.71
CA VAL A 30 68.57 47.81 0.26
C VAL A 30 67.54 46.70 0.06
N SER A 31 66.28 47.05 0.18
CA SER A 31 65.15 46.22 -0.18
C SER A 31 65.02 46.09 -1.70
N LYS A 32 64.43 44.99 -2.19
CA LYS A 32 64.11 44.78 -3.62
C LYS A 32 63.14 45.89 -4.07
N GLY A 33 63.32 46.45 -5.27
CA GLY A 33 62.46 47.55 -5.75
C GLY A 33 62.72 48.95 -5.15
N SER A 34 63.34 49.04 -3.96
CA SER A 34 63.61 50.33 -3.29
C SER A 34 64.55 51.27 -4.07
N THR A 35 64.28 52.58 -4.03
CA THR A 35 65.14 53.64 -4.61
C THR A 35 66.06 54.31 -3.58
N LEU A 36 66.06 53.81 -2.33
CA LEU A 36 66.83 54.41 -1.23
C LEU A 36 68.32 54.05 -1.24
N GLY A 37 68.73 53.08 -2.06
CA GLY A 37 70.11 52.66 -2.23
C GLY A 37 71.01 53.78 -2.70
N ARG A 38 72.05 54.12 -1.92
CA ARG A 38 73.04 55.13 -2.32
C ARG A 38 74.46 54.63 -2.24
N VAL A 39 75.23 55.03 -3.25
CA VAL A 39 76.67 54.89 -3.28
C VAL A 39 77.28 56.28 -3.32
N THR A 40 78.10 56.56 -2.32
CA THR A 40 78.83 57.82 -2.21
C THR A 40 80.25 57.60 -2.73
N VAL A 41 80.69 58.44 -3.65
CA VAL A 41 82.01 58.36 -4.26
C VAL A 41 82.78 59.63 -3.91
N ASP A 42 83.83 59.46 -3.13
CA ASP A 42 84.78 60.53 -2.82
C ASP A 42 85.92 60.51 -3.85
N ILE A 43 86.18 61.65 -4.46
CA ILE A 43 87.32 61.85 -5.36
C ILE A 43 88.20 62.94 -4.77
N CYS A 44 89.39 62.55 -4.32
CA CYS A 44 90.28 63.40 -3.54
C CYS A 44 91.55 63.70 -4.32
N ASN A 45 91.94 64.97 -4.34
CA ASN A 45 93.26 65.36 -4.81
C ASN A 45 94.24 65.23 -3.64
N ASN A 46 94.99 64.12 -3.60
CA ASN A 46 95.90 63.77 -2.51
C ASN A 46 97.25 64.48 -2.59
N ASP A 47 97.41 65.39 -3.56
CA ASP A 47 98.62 66.21 -3.67
C ASP A 47 98.81 67.07 -2.40
N GLY A 48 100.02 67.02 -1.82
CA GLY A 48 100.43 67.88 -0.71
C GLY A 48 100.88 69.28 -1.14
N GLY A 49 100.88 69.56 -2.45
CA GLY A 49 101.36 70.79 -3.09
C GLY A 49 100.32 71.89 -3.31
N THR A 50 100.44 72.63 -4.42
CA THR A 50 99.61 73.83 -4.78
C THR A 50 98.77 73.66 -6.06
N ARG A 51 98.68 72.45 -6.63
CA ARG A 51 98.10 72.20 -7.96
C ARG A 51 96.71 71.58 -7.92
N ASN A 52 95.74 72.22 -8.56
CA ASN A 52 94.38 71.71 -8.67
C ASN A 52 94.25 70.59 -9.72
N ALA A 53 93.37 69.61 -9.48
CA ALA A 53 92.85 68.70 -10.51
C ALA A 53 92.07 69.51 -11.53
N ALA A 54 92.60 69.62 -12.75
CA ALA A 54 92.08 70.54 -13.75
C ALA A 54 90.65 70.17 -14.19
N ILE A 55 89.84 71.19 -14.51
CA ILE A 55 88.50 71.01 -15.08
C ILE A 55 88.59 70.15 -16.35
N GLY A 56 87.68 69.19 -16.47
CA GLY A 56 87.53 68.35 -17.66
C GLY A 56 88.53 67.19 -17.77
N LYS A 57 89.35 66.96 -16.74
CA LYS A 57 90.45 66.00 -16.78
C LYS A 57 90.13 64.65 -16.15
N LEU A 58 89.37 64.64 -15.06
CA LEU A 58 89.00 63.43 -14.31
C LEU A 58 87.74 62.84 -14.90
N GLU A 59 87.75 61.52 -15.11
CA GLU A 59 86.63 60.75 -15.64
C GLU A 59 86.39 59.48 -14.82
N PRO A 60 85.80 59.59 -13.61
CA PRO A 60 85.42 58.42 -12.85
C PRO A 60 84.34 57.61 -13.59
N VAL A 61 84.49 56.29 -13.52
CA VAL A 61 83.57 55.30 -14.07
C VAL A 61 83.15 54.38 -12.93
N ILE A 62 81.86 54.40 -12.59
CA ILE A 62 81.28 53.56 -11.53
C ILE A 62 80.42 52.49 -12.19
N SER A 63 80.67 51.23 -11.89
CA SER A 63 79.98 50.07 -12.47
C SER A 63 79.31 49.23 -11.39
N PHE A 64 78.03 48.96 -11.59
CA PHE A 64 77.19 48.09 -10.78
C PHE A 64 77.09 46.70 -11.45
N PRO A 65 76.81 45.62 -10.69
CA PRO A 65 76.69 44.28 -11.24
C PRO A 65 75.37 44.08 -11.99
N ASN A 66 75.34 43.12 -12.91
CA ASN A 66 74.20 42.90 -13.82
C ASN A 66 72.88 42.52 -13.11
N LEU A 67 72.92 42.05 -11.86
CA LEU A 67 71.73 41.75 -11.04
C LEU A 67 71.06 43.02 -10.46
N ILE A 68 71.62 44.19 -10.74
CA ILE A 68 71.04 45.51 -10.51
C ILE A 68 70.74 46.07 -11.91
N THR A 69 69.59 45.73 -12.51
CA THR A 69 69.23 46.19 -13.87
C THR A 69 67.78 46.66 -13.97
N GLY A 70 67.63 47.93 -14.37
CA GLY A 70 66.36 48.61 -14.61
C GLY A 70 66.56 50.11 -14.42
N THR A 71 66.83 50.86 -15.50
CA THR A 71 66.83 52.34 -15.64
C THR A 71 67.22 53.30 -14.47
N SER A 72 67.88 52.89 -13.39
CA SER A 72 67.84 53.69 -12.15
C SER A 72 69.17 53.91 -11.42
N VAL A 73 70.34 53.68 -12.04
CA VAL A 73 71.56 54.37 -11.54
C VAL A 73 71.45 55.86 -11.88
N VAL A 74 70.92 56.64 -10.94
CA VAL A 74 70.63 58.06 -11.16
C VAL A 74 71.60 58.95 -10.39
N PRO A 75 72.07 60.06 -10.98
CA PRO A 75 72.75 61.09 -10.22
C PRO A 75 71.82 61.67 -9.16
N VAL A 76 72.14 61.49 -7.88
CA VAL A 76 71.42 62.12 -6.77
C VAL A 76 72.05 63.48 -6.48
N THR A 77 73.38 63.50 -6.26
CA THR A 77 74.14 64.73 -6.04
C THR A 77 75.47 64.64 -6.80
N ILE A 78 75.63 65.39 -7.90
CA ILE A 78 76.83 65.41 -8.75
C ILE A 78 77.42 66.82 -8.93
N THR A 79 77.33 67.66 -7.89
CA THR A 79 77.81 69.04 -7.94
C THR A 79 79.30 69.09 -8.32
N GLY A 80 79.63 69.85 -9.38
CA GLY A 80 81.00 69.92 -9.91
C GLY A 80 81.34 68.83 -10.93
N TRP A 81 80.35 68.07 -11.40
CA TRP A 81 80.49 67.00 -12.37
C TRP A 81 79.43 67.09 -13.48
N THR A 82 79.67 66.44 -14.61
CA THR A 82 78.70 66.26 -15.70
C THR A 82 78.71 64.80 -16.16
N VAL A 83 77.54 64.26 -16.51
CA VAL A 83 77.41 62.88 -17.00
C VAL A 83 77.90 62.82 -18.45
N ILE A 84 78.87 61.95 -18.73
CA ILE A 84 79.34 61.65 -20.09
C ILE A 84 78.49 60.54 -20.70
N SER A 85 78.24 59.47 -19.94
CA SER A 85 77.42 58.33 -20.35
C SER A 85 76.82 57.65 -19.12
N ASN A 86 75.62 57.11 -19.29
CA ASN A 86 74.95 56.27 -18.32
C ASN A 86 74.14 55.22 -19.10
N ASP A 87 74.51 53.95 -18.98
CA ASP A 87 73.80 52.83 -19.61
C ASP A 87 72.92 52.05 -18.61
N GLY A 88 72.74 52.59 -17.40
CA GLY A 88 71.96 52.00 -16.33
C GLY A 88 72.77 51.08 -15.41
N GLN A 89 73.98 50.66 -15.80
CA GLN A 89 74.87 49.82 -14.99
C GLN A 89 76.20 50.52 -14.73
N THR A 90 76.71 51.24 -15.74
CA THR A 90 77.94 51.99 -15.68
C THR A 90 77.65 53.48 -15.93
N ILE A 91 78.01 54.31 -14.95
CA ILE A 91 77.97 55.76 -15.09
C ILE A 91 79.39 56.33 -15.18
N ARG A 92 79.61 57.16 -16.20
CA ARG A 92 80.87 57.89 -16.41
C ARG A 92 80.62 59.38 -16.29
N LEU A 93 81.38 60.03 -15.43
CA LEU A 93 81.27 61.47 -15.17
C LEU A 93 82.53 62.21 -15.62
N ARG A 94 82.45 63.53 -15.75
CA ARG A 94 83.61 64.42 -15.95
C ARG A 94 83.55 65.60 -15.01
N ASN A 95 84.66 65.97 -14.41
CA ASN A 95 84.68 67.13 -13.51
C ASN A 95 84.48 68.45 -14.28
N THR A 96 83.56 69.30 -13.82
CA THR A 96 83.30 70.65 -14.32
C THR A 96 83.93 71.73 -13.43
N THR A 97 84.31 71.37 -12.21
CA THR A 97 85.09 72.19 -11.28
C THR A 97 86.47 71.58 -11.02
N ALA A 98 87.46 72.43 -10.72
CA ALA A 98 88.78 71.96 -10.34
C ALA A 98 88.81 71.55 -8.86
N ILE A 99 89.52 70.48 -8.51
CA ILE A 99 89.67 70.04 -7.11
C ILE A 99 91.01 70.56 -6.58
N ALA A 100 90.99 71.42 -5.56
CA ALA A 100 92.22 71.97 -4.98
C ALA A 100 93.05 70.89 -4.26
N PRO A 101 94.36 71.09 -4.04
CA PRO A 101 95.19 70.15 -3.27
C PRO A 101 94.62 69.91 -1.88
N GLY A 102 94.58 68.65 -1.45
CA GLY A 102 94.05 68.24 -0.15
C GLY A 102 92.52 68.26 -0.03
N GLU A 103 91.79 68.66 -1.07
CA GLU A 103 90.33 68.68 -1.08
C GLU A 103 89.74 67.44 -1.75
N CYS A 104 88.53 67.08 -1.33
CA CYS A 104 87.72 66.03 -1.95
C CYS A 104 86.42 66.61 -2.51
N THR A 105 85.91 66.01 -3.56
CA THR A 105 84.54 66.23 -4.03
C THR A 105 83.77 64.93 -3.91
N GLN A 106 82.50 65.06 -3.54
CA GLN A 106 81.63 63.94 -3.30
C GLN A 106 80.57 63.85 -4.41
N ILE A 107 80.34 62.63 -4.87
CA ILE A 107 79.26 62.27 -5.79
C ILE A 107 78.36 61.26 -5.09
N VAL A 108 77.05 61.43 -5.19
CA VAL A 108 76.07 60.45 -4.69
C VAL A 108 75.27 59.92 -5.87
N LEU A 109 75.25 58.59 -6.00
CA LEU A 109 74.50 57.84 -7.00
C LEU A 109 73.43 57.01 -6.31
N GLY A 110 72.20 57.05 -6.82
CA GLY A 110 71.09 56.18 -6.40
C GLY A 110 71.10 54.88 -7.20
N TYR A 111 70.57 53.78 -6.64
CA TYR A 111 70.36 52.52 -7.35
C TYR A 111 69.12 51.77 -6.79
N THR A 112 68.56 50.86 -7.60
CA THR A 112 67.42 49.99 -7.24
C THR A 112 67.79 48.54 -7.45
N GLY A 113 67.56 47.68 -6.45
CA GLY A 113 67.76 46.23 -6.56
C GLY A 113 66.57 45.56 -7.26
N VAL A 114 66.82 44.57 -8.12
CA VAL A 114 65.76 43.82 -8.82
C VAL A 114 65.81 42.31 -8.55
N SER A 115 66.82 41.85 -7.83
CA SER A 115 66.98 40.44 -7.44
C SER A 115 67.63 40.36 -6.08
N VAL A 116 67.04 39.59 -5.18
CA VAL A 116 67.53 39.34 -3.82
C VAL A 116 68.89 38.66 -3.89
N GLY A 117 69.83 39.10 -3.05
CA GLY A 117 71.15 38.48 -2.93
C GLY A 117 72.31 39.45 -2.72
N GLY A 118 73.46 38.90 -2.37
CA GLY A 118 74.68 39.65 -2.07
C GLY A 118 75.72 38.77 -1.36
N PRO A 119 76.95 39.27 -1.19
CA PRO A 119 77.44 40.60 -1.52
C PRO A 119 77.68 40.81 -3.02
N LEU A 120 77.06 41.83 -3.62
CA LEU A 120 77.16 42.22 -5.02
C LEU A 120 78.23 43.33 -5.20
N PRO A 121 79.28 43.14 -6.02
CA PRO A 121 80.40 44.09 -6.10
C PRO A 121 80.07 45.34 -6.92
N VAL A 122 80.38 46.51 -6.38
CA VAL A 122 80.37 47.81 -7.08
C VAL A 122 81.80 48.28 -7.28
N LEU A 123 82.15 48.63 -8.52
CA LEU A 123 83.51 48.97 -8.93
C LEU A 123 83.63 50.43 -9.39
N GLY A 124 84.56 51.16 -8.79
CA GLY A 124 84.96 52.50 -9.21
C GLY A 124 86.33 52.47 -9.85
N THR A 125 86.43 53.00 -11.06
CA THR A 125 87.71 53.24 -11.73
C THR A 125 87.86 54.72 -12.06
N LEU A 126 88.99 55.31 -11.75
CA LEU A 126 89.32 56.68 -12.14
C LEU A 126 90.02 56.65 -13.51
N GLN A 127 89.40 57.24 -14.53
CA GLN A 127 90.01 57.44 -15.85
C GLN A 127 90.35 58.92 -16.06
N PHE A 128 91.14 59.19 -17.11
CA PHE A 128 91.57 60.54 -17.45
C PHE A 128 91.27 60.89 -18.91
N ASN A 129 90.78 62.10 -19.14
CA ASN A 129 90.57 62.65 -20.47
C ASN A 129 91.91 63.09 -21.07
N GLY A 130 92.56 62.22 -21.86
CA GLY A 130 93.91 62.42 -22.40
C GLY A 130 95.00 61.76 -21.52
N LEU A 131 96.27 62.19 -21.63
CA LEU A 131 97.35 61.60 -20.82
C LEU A 131 97.02 61.70 -19.31
N PRO A 132 97.31 60.67 -18.49
CA PRO A 132 97.11 60.74 -17.04
C PRO A 132 97.72 62.01 -16.45
N THR A 133 97.16 62.48 -15.35
CA THR A 133 97.77 63.58 -14.60
C THR A 133 99.19 63.17 -14.24
N PHE A 134 100.15 64.08 -14.46
CA PHE A 134 101.55 63.71 -14.35
C PHE A 134 101.83 63.24 -12.91
N GLY A 135 102.29 61.98 -12.78
CA GLY A 135 102.61 61.21 -11.57
C GLY A 135 101.45 60.82 -10.64
N ASN A 136 100.25 60.69 -11.21
CA ASN A 136 99.19 59.88 -10.62
C ASN A 136 99.73 58.51 -10.14
N LEU A 137 99.26 58.01 -8.99
CA LEU A 137 99.60 56.68 -8.51
C LEU A 137 98.50 55.68 -8.88
N PRO A 138 98.67 54.81 -9.89
CA PRO A 138 97.59 53.95 -10.38
C PRO A 138 96.96 53.01 -9.34
N GLY A 139 97.60 52.83 -8.18
CA GLY A 139 97.10 52.01 -7.07
C GLY A 139 95.90 52.60 -6.32
N ASN A 140 95.58 53.90 -6.49
CA ASN A 140 94.42 54.55 -5.88
C ASN A 140 93.33 54.95 -6.90
N ASP A 141 93.51 54.56 -8.18
CA ASP A 141 92.54 54.74 -9.28
C ASP A 141 91.43 53.68 -9.26
N LEU A 142 91.43 52.78 -8.28
CA LEU A 142 90.50 51.66 -8.15
C LEU A 142 89.90 51.63 -6.76
N SER A 143 88.58 51.52 -6.66
CA SER A 143 87.87 51.30 -5.41
C SER A 143 86.74 50.29 -5.60
N THR A 144 86.52 49.43 -4.62
CA THR A 144 85.48 48.40 -4.63
C THR A 144 84.71 48.43 -3.33
N THR A 145 83.39 48.28 -3.41
CA THR A 145 82.51 48.00 -2.26
C THR A 145 81.52 46.89 -2.64
N SER A 146 80.71 46.43 -1.71
CA SER A 146 79.60 45.50 -1.99
C SER A 146 78.29 45.99 -1.40
N ILE A 147 77.21 45.63 -2.08
CA ILE A 147 75.82 45.88 -1.66
C ILE A 147 75.07 44.55 -1.51
N THR A 148 74.01 44.53 -0.70
CA THR A 148 73.09 43.39 -0.58
C THR A 148 71.68 43.87 -0.90
N VAL A 149 70.92 43.05 -1.63
CA VAL A 149 69.49 43.27 -1.86
C VAL A 149 68.72 42.26 -0.99
N PHE A 150 67.85 42.75 -0.11
CA PHE A 150 66.92 41.93 0.69
C PHE A 150 65.60 41.75 -0.05
N LEU A 151 64.83 40.74 0.35
CA LEU A 151 63.42 40.62 -0.03
C LEU A 151 62.62 41.74 0.69
N ASP A 152 61.50 42.08 0.09
CA ASP A 152 60.62 43.22 0.36
C ASP A 152 59.37 42.85 -0.42
N THR A 153 58.54 42.04 0.22
CA THR A 153 57.40 41.35 -0.39
C THR A 153 56.31 42.36 -0.72
N ASP A 154 55.98 43.24 0.22
CA ASP A 154 54.97 44.28 0.08
C ASP A 154 55.40 45.54 -0.70
N GLY A 155 56.70 45.76 -0.90
CA GLY A 155 57.22 46.92 -1.62
C GLY A 155 57.17 48.23 -0.82
N ASP A 156 57.00 48.19 0.50
CA ASP A 156 56.88 49.36 1.36
C ASP A 156 58.24 50.03 1.67
N THR A 157 59.33 49.40 1.24
CA THR A 157 60.75 49.78 1.38
C THR A 157 61.42 49.42 2.71
N ILE A 158 60.72 48.76 3.60
CA ILE A 158 61.26 47.96 4.70
C ILE A 158 61.63 46.60 4.07
N ALA A 159 62.09 45.65 4.84
CA ALA A 159 62.63 44.41 4.28
C ALA A 159 62.21 43.32 5.23
N ASP A 160 61.66 42.24 4.70
CA ASP A 160 61.00 41.15 5.42
C ASP A 160 61.67 40.79 6.77
N THR A 161 63.00 40.69 6.77
CA THR A 161 63.79 40.43 7.99
C THR A 161 63.69 41.46 9.13
N ILE A 162 63.04 42.59 8.91
CA ILE A 162 62.87 43.75 9.80
C ILE A 162 61.40 44.19 9.83
N ASP A 163 60.63 43.89 8.78
CA ASP A 163 59.19 44.09 8.80
C ASP A 163 58.53 43.28 9.92
N LEU A 164 57.35 43.74 10.31
CA LEU A 164 56.52 43.07 11.29
C LEU A 164 55.22 42.54 10.68
N ASP A 165 55.05 42.78 9.39
CA ASP A 165 53.86 42.62 8.57
C ASP A 165 54.40 42.66 7.12
N ASP A 166 54.94 41.52 6.68
CA ASP A 166 55.74 41.39 5.45
C ASP A 166 54.87 41.50 4.17
N ASP A 167 53.56 41.31 4.29
CA ASP A 167 52.57 41.38 3.21
C ASP A 167 51.60 42.58 3.28
N ASN A 168 51.58 43.34 4.38
CA ASN A 168 50.68 44.47 4.59
C ASN A 168 49.19 44.11 4.53
N ASP A 169 48.79 42.88 4.83
CA ASP A 169 47.39 42.52 5.03
C ASP A 169 46.83 43.13 6.36
N GLY A 170 47.74 43.60 7.23
CA GLY A 170 47.47 44.25 8.51
C GLY A 170 47.56 43.31 9.71
N ILE A 171 47.75 42.01 9.51
CA ILE A 171 48.12 41.01 10.50
C ILE A 171 49.64 41.12 10.72
N LEU A 172 50.18 40.57 11.81
CA LEU A 172 51.62 40.63 12.07
C LEU A 172 52.22 39.25 11.88
N ASP A 173 53.40 39.14 11.26
CA ASP A 173 54.03 37.83 10.98
C ASP A 173 54.12 36.95 12.24
N THR A 174 54.29 37.58 13.40
CA THR A 174 54.37 36.87 14.69
C THR A 174 53.05 36.24 15.17
N LEU A 175 51.93 36.64 14.59
CA LEU A 175 50.59 36.08 14.78
C LEU A 175 50.35 34.98 13.74
N GLU A 176 50.66 35.22 12.47
CA GLU A 176 50.56 34.22 11.38
C GLU A 176 51.48 33.02 11.62
N ASP A 177 52.74 33.24 12.04
CA ASP A 177 53.69 32.18 12.38
C ASP A 177 53.21 31.26 13.54
N THR A 178 52.18 31.67 14.27
CA THR A 178 51.62 30.91 15.41
C THR A 178 50.40 30.08 15.08
N GLN A 179 49.90 30.17 13.83
CA GLN A 179 48.77 29.38 13.37
C GLN A 179 49.12 27.88 13.23
N PHE A 180 48.12 27.08 12.89
CA PHE A 180 48.21 25.62 12.85
C PHE A 180 49.32 25.12 11.92
N SER A 181 49.44 25.76 10.76
CA SER A 181 50.53 25.64 9.79
C SER A 181 51.13 27.02 9.53
N ALA A 182 52.33 27.07 8.96
CA ALA A 182 52.97 28.32 8.52
C ALA A 182 52.75 28.61 7.01
N ASP A 183 51.97 27.74 6.37
CA ASP A 183 51.60 27.66 4.96
C ASP A 183 50.37 26.74 5.01
N LEU A 184 49.20 27.35 5.23
CA LEU A 184 47.98 26.67 5.66
C LEU A 184 47.35 25.87 4.52
N ASP A 185 47.14 26.51 3.38
CA ASP A 185 46.59 25.88 2.18
C ASP A 185 47.63 25.01 1.42
N GLY A 186 48.92 25.20 1.69
CA GLY A 186 49.99 24.41 1.11
C GLY A 186 50.38 24.82 -0.32
N ASP A 187 50.01 26.01 -0.78
CA ASP A 187 50.32 26.49 -2.13
C ASP A 187 51.82 26.86 -2.30
N GLY A 188 52.52 27.04 -1.17
CA GLY A 188 53.94 27.35 -1.09
C GLY A 188 54.27 28.83 -0.80
N VAL A 189 53.27 29.66 -0.58
CA VAL A 189 53.34 31.00 0.02
C VAL A 189 53.08 30.85 1.53
N PRO A 190 54.02 31.22 2.40
CA PRO A 190 53.77 31.21 3.84
C PRO A 190 52.69 32.24 4.21
N ASN A 191 51.85 31.95 5.20
CA ASN A 191 50.77 32.86 5.65
C ASN A 191 51.24 34.31 5.88
N SER A 192 52.46 34.50 6.41
CA SER A 192 53.06 35.84 6.60
C SER A 192 53.50 36.57 5.32
N LEU A 193 53.24 35.99 4.16
CA LEU A 193 53.50 36.57 2.84
C LEU A 193 52.27 36.42 1.93
N ASP A 194 51.18 35.89 2.47
CA ASP A 194 49.97 35.47 1.79
C ASP A 194 48.89 36.52 1.99
N LEU A 195 48.01 36.73 1.02
CA LEU A 195 46.90 37.68 1.14
C LEU A 195 45.54 36.97 1.28
N ASP A 196 45.52 35.64 1.16
CA ASP A 196 44.37 34.75 1.23
C ASP A 196 44.86 33.39 1.78
N SER A 197 45.16 33.36 3.07
CA SER A 197 45.96 32.34 3.77
C SER A 197 45.36 30.93 3.75
N ASP A 198 44.03 30.81 3.72
CA ASP A 198 43.29 29.55 3.57
C ASP A 198 42.74 29.35 2.15
N ASN A 199 42.83 30.37 1.30
CA ASN A 199 42.59 30.32 -0.13
C ASN A 199 41.13 29.95 -0.44
N ASP A 200 40.23 30.49 0.37
CA ASP A 200 38.78 30.40 0.22
C ASP A 200 38.25 31.50 -0.72
N GLY A 201 39.10 32.46 -1.11
CA GLY A 201 38.77 33.57 -1.99
C GLY A 201 38.22 34.82 -1.28
N ILE A 202 38.37 34.92 0.03
CA ILE A 202 38.17 36.12 0.84
C ILE A 202 39.53 36.54 1.40
N ASN A 203 40.01 37.74 1.07
CA ASN A 203 41.34 38.17 1.51
C ASN A 203 41.46 38.35 3.05
N ASP A 204 42.62 38.00 3.63
CA ASP A 204 42.92 38.05 5.08
C ASP A 204 42.61 39.42 5.71
N VAL A 205 42.83 40.50 4.95
CA VAL A 205 42.53 41.88 5.40
C VAL A 205 41.04 42.08 5.68
N ILE A 206 40.15 41.41 4.96
CA ILE A 206 38.70 41.49 5.12
C ILE A 206 38.27 40.68 6.34
N GLU A 207 38.73 39.44 6.43
CA GLU A 207 38.37 38.49 7.48
C GLU A 207 38.93 38.87 8.85
N SER A 208 40.13 39.46 8.87
CA SER A 208 40.70 40.05 10.08
C SER A 208 39.93 41.28 10.59
N GLY A 209 38.95 41.77 9.82
CA GLY A 209 38.21 43.00 10.10
C GLY A 209 39.06 44.26 9.86
N GLY A 210 40.07 44.15 9.00
CA GLY A 210 40.89 45.24 8.51
C GLY A 210 40.11 46.27 7.68
N VAL A 211 40.81 47.32 7.26
CA VAL A 211 40.22 48.32 6.35
C VAL A 211 40.92 48.19 5.02
N ASP A 212 40.18 47.81 4.00
CA ASP A 212 40.59 47.83 2.60
C ASP A 212 39.50 48.55 1.79
N ALA A 213 39.61 49.87 1.64
CA ALA A 213 38.59 50.65 0.93
C ALA A 213 38.76 50.66 -0.60
N ASN A 214 39.89 50.17 -1.09
CA ASN A 214 40.25 50.03 -2.51
C ASN A 214 40.03 48.61 -3.02
N ASN A 215 39.75 47.66 -2.13
CA ASN A 215 39.55 46.26 -2.41
C ASN A 215 40.75 45.75 -3.22
N ASP A 216 41.96 45.90 -2.65
CA ASP A 216 43.20 45.40 -3.23
C ASP A 216 43.89 44.29 -2.42
N GLY A 217 43.19 43.72 -1.44
CA GLY A 217 43.71 42.64 -0.58
C GLY A 217 44.77 43.13 0.41
N ILE A 218 45.01 44.45 0.47
CA ILE A 218 46.08 45.06 1.28
C ILE A 218 45.45 46.09 2.22
N ALA A 219 45.87 46.09 3.49
CA ALA A 219 45.34 47.02 4.47
C ALA A 219 45.70 48.49 4.14
N ASP A 220 44.71 49.36 4.33
CA ASP A 220 44.76 50.76 3.90
C ASP A 220 45.85 51.61 4.60
N GLY A 221 46.54 52.41 3.80
CA GLY A 221 47.37 53.52 4.27
C GLY A 221 48.85 53.18 4.44
N ALA A 222 49.66 54.22 4.60
CA ALA A 222 51.12 54.07 4.48
C ALA A 222 51.73 53.32 5.68
N SER A 223 52.43 52.23 5.37
CA SER A 223 53.30 51.48 6.27
C SER A 223 54.37 52.39 6.89
N GLY A 224 54.59 52.19 8.19
CA GLY A 224 55.25 53.15 9.06
C GLY A 224 56.78 53.11 8.98
N LEU A 225 57.42 52.89 10.13
CA LEU A 225 58.83 52.46 10.19
C LEU A 225 58.94 51.00 10.63
N THR A 226 57.81 50.31 10.70
CA THR A 226 57.59 49.06 11.42
C THR A 226 57.02 47.97 10.52
N GLY A 227 56.84 48.18 9.22
CA GLY A 227 55.84 47.45 8.42
C GLY A 227 54.51 48.08 8.69
N ILE A 228 53.53 47.33 9.14
CA ILE A 228 52.21 47.74 9.67
C ILE A 228 51.56 48.95 8.95
N PRO A 229 50.53 48.71 8.12
CA PRO A 229 49.67 49.70 7.50
C PRO A 229 48.97 50.62 8.50
N ALA A 230 48.68 51.85 8.09
CA ALA A 230 48.14 52.87 8.99
C ALA A 230 46.70 52.61 9.47
N SER A 231 45.94 51.81 8.72
CA SER A 231 44.61 51.30 9.10
C SER A 231 44.71 50.24 10.20
N ALA A 232 45.78 49.43 10.18
CA ALA A 232 46.11 48.48 11.21
C ALA A 232 46.69 49.18 12.45
N ASN A 233 46.55 48.55 13.61
CA ASN A 233 47.06 49.13 14.85
C ASN A 233 48.59 49.05 14.87
N GLN A 234 49.26 50.17 14.56
CA GLN A 234 50.72 50.39 14.50
C GLN A 234 51.60 49.90 15.68
N LEU A 235 51.05 49.19 16.66
CA LEU A 235 51.77 48.50 17.72
C LEU A 235 51.50 46.99 17.78
N THR A 236 50.33 46.54 17.37
CA THR A 236 49.88 45.15 17.57
C THR A 236 49.34 44.48 16.31
N GLY A 237 49.27 45.19 15.19
CA GLY A 237 48.50 44.76 14.02
C GLY A 237 47.00 44.68 14.31
N THR A 238 46.26 44.24 13.31
CA THR A 238 44.91 43.73 13.42
C THR A 238 44.98 42.38 14.14
N ILE A 239 44.01 42.12 15.02
CA ILE A 239 43.88 40.82 15.67
C ILE A 239 42.68 40.18 15.01
N PRO A 240 42.86 39.13 14.21
CA PRO A 240 41.75 38.48 13.55
C PRO A 240 40.70 38.00 14.55
N PRO A 241 39.41 38.18 14.26
CA PRO A 241 38.34 37.57 15.02
C PRO A 241 38.37 36.04 14.85
N ASP A 242 37.72 35.38 15.79
CA ASP A 242 37.46 33.94 15.81
C ASP A 242 35.93 33.89 16.00
N SER A 243 35.23 33.71 14.88
CA SER A 243 33.79 33.84 14.79
C SER A 243 33.09 32.66 15.43
N ASP A 244 33.58 31.44 15.21
CA ASP A 244 32.98 30.20 15.69
C ASP A 244 33.37 29.83 17.15
N LEU A 245 34.47 30.40 17.66
CA LEU A 245 35.10 30.18 18.97
C LEU A 245 35.80 28.82 19.15
N ASP A 246 36.26 28.20 18.05
CA ASP A 246 37.00 26.94 18.07
C ASP A 246 38.52 27.09 18.29
N THR A 247 39.00 28.33 18.38
CA THR A 247 40.40 28.79 18.51
C THR A 247 41.18 29.00 17.22
N ARG A 248 40.52 28.90 16.08
CA ARG A 248 41.01 29.27 14.75
C ARG A 248 40.42 30.61 14.35
N PRO A 249 41.26 31.61 14.07
CA PRO A 249 40.76 32.87 13.56
C PRO A 249 40.36 32.77 12.10
N ASN A 250 39.40 33.62 11.69
CA ASN A 250 38.72 33.55 10.38
C ASN A 250 39.67 33.42 9.17
N PRO A 251 40.76 34.20 9.00
CA PRO A 251 41.68 34.06 7.85
C PRO A 251 42.44 32.74 7.72
N TYR A 252 42.14 31.80 8.60
CA TYR A 252 42.82 30.52 8.69
C TYR A 252 41.82 29.37 8.84
N ASP A 253 40.56 29.61 8.46
CA ASP A 253 39.36 28.83 8.71
C ASP A 253 38.46 28.80 7.46
N LEU A 254 38.30 27.62 6.85
CA LEU A 254 37.46 27.46 5.65
C LEU A 254 35.94 27.50 5.91
N ASP A 255 35.51 27.55 7.18
CA ASP A 255 34.10 27.62 7.64
C ASP A 255 34.03 28.49 8.91
N SER A 256 34.22 29.80 8.74
CA SER A 256 34.51 30.76 9.81
C SER A 256 33.44 30.86 10.91
N ASP A 257 32.19 30.48 10.62
CA ASP A 257 31.11 30.48 11.61
C ASP A 257 30.59 29.09 11.99
N ASN A 258 31.11 28.06 11.34
CA ASN A 258 30.92 26.64 11.64
C ASN A 258 29.48 26.17 11.51
N ASP A 259 28.81 26.68 10.48
CA ASP A 259 27.48 26.25 10.08
C ASP A 259 27.51 25.12 9.03
N GLY A 260 28.70 24.73 8.55
CA GLY A 260 28.88 23.63 7.61
C GLY A 260 28.68 23.99 6.14
N ILE A 261 28.62 25.28 5.81
CA ILE A 261 28.79 25.81 4.46
C ILE A 261 30.17 26.49 4.41
N ASN A 262 30.98 26.20 3.38
CA ASN A 262 32.34 26.75 3.32
C ASN A 262 32.33 28.23 2.91
N ASP A 263 33.24 29.03 3.46
CA ASP A 263 33.34 30.48 3.25
C ASP A 263 33.47 30.86 1.76
N ILE A 264 34.16 30.05 0.93
CA ILE A 264 34.24 30.23 -0.53
C ILE A 264 32.86 30.31 -1.21
N ILE A 265 31.88 29.55 -0.72
CA ILE A 265 30.50 29.54 -1.22
C ILE A 265 29.76 30.78 -0.74
N GLU A 266 29.99 31.14 0.51
CA GLU A 266 29.32 32.21 1.22
C GLU A 266 29.88 33.59 0.93
N SER A 267 31.09 33.67 0.37
CA SER A 267 31.63 34.86 -0.29
C SER A 267 30.66 35.38 -1.36
N GLY A 268 29.87 34.47 -1.95
CA GLY A 268 28.91 34.75 -3.00
C GLY A 268 29.57 35.19 -4.32
N ASN A 269 30.88 34.99 -4.47
CA ASN A 269 31.63 35.40 -5.65
C ASN A 269 31.56 34.32 -6.75
N PRO A 270 30.77 34.51 -7.82
CA PRO A 270 30.61 33.50 -8.86
C PRO A 270 31.82 33.40 -9.81
N ALA A 271 32.87 34.21 -9.61
CA ALA A 271 34.10 34.14 -10.38
C ALA A 271 35.08 33.09 -9.86
N LEU A 272 34.95 32.70 -8.58
CA LEU A 272 35.75 31.68 -7.95
C LEU A 272 35.48 30.31 -8.61
N ILE A 273 36.54 29.54 -8.76
CA ILE A 273 36.49 28.21 -9.36
C ILE A 273 36.83 27.22 -8.26
N ASP A 274 35.85 26.48 -7.78
CA ASP A 274 36.03 25.30 -6.92
C ASP A 274 35.40 24.11 -7.65
N ALA A 275 36.17 23.44 -8.51
CA ALA A 275 35.63 22.40 -9.40
C ALA A 275 35.60 21.02 -8.75
N ASN A 276 36.41 20.80 -7.72
CA ASN A 276 36.48 19.62 -6.87
C ASN A 276 35.55 19.70 -5.66
N GLY A 277 35.07 20.89 -5.29
CA GLY A 277 34.19 21.11 -4.16
C GLY A 277 34.93 20.93 -2.85
N ASP A 278 36.17 21.42 -2.75
CA ASP A 278 37.00 21.26 -1.54
C ASP A 278 37.13 22.51 -0.69
N GLY A 279 36.32 23.54 -0.94
CA GLY A 279 36.35 24.75 -0.12
C GLY A 279 37.49 25.70 -0.48
N ILE A 280 38.35 25.31 -1.43
CA ILE A 280 39.56 26.03 -1.80
C ILE A 280 39.47 26.46 -3.27
N VAL A 281 40.02 27.63 -3.59
CA VAL A 281 40.05 28.12 -4.97
C VAL A 281 41.01 27.28 -5.83
N ASP A 282 40.48 26.63 -6.87
CA ASP A 282 41.27 25.90 -7.86
C ASP A 282 42.11 26.86 -8.73
N GLY A 283 43.43 26.65 -8.76
CA GLY A 283 44.24 27.31 -9.77
C GLY A 283 45.75 27.30 -9.55
N THR A 284 46.37 28.37 -10.02
CA THR A 284 47.78 28.66 -9.78
C THR A 284 47.87 30.13 -9.43
N ASP A 285 48.68 30.48 -8.44
CA ASP A 285 49.11 31.86 -8.19
C ASP A 285 50.25 32.23 -9.18
N PRO A 286 50.00 33.13 -10.17
CA PRO A 286 50.98 33.49 -11.18
C PRO A 286 52.09 34.44 -10.71
N ASP A 287 51.86 35.24 -9.66
CA ASP A 287 52.75 36.30 -9.19
C ASP A 287 53.27 36.14 -7.76
N GLY A 288 52.79 35.14 -7.03
CA GLY A 288 53.35 34.69 -5.77
C GLY A 288 52.93 35.56 -4.59
N ASP A 289 51.71 36.10 -4.61
CA ASP A 289 51.14 36.91 -3.53
C ASP A 289 50.08 36.19 -2.70
N GLY A 290 49.86 34.90 -2.96
CA GLY A 290 48.95 34.05 -2.17
C GLY A 290 47.52 33.97 -2.72
N ILE A 291 47.13 34.91 -3.57
CA ILE A 291 45.78 34.91 -4.16
C ILE A 291 45.78 34.07 -5.43
N VAL A 292 44.97 33.02 -5.49
CA VAL A 292 44.90 32.17 -6.68
C VAL A 292 44.34 32.95 -7.86
N GLY A 293 44.92 32.75 -9.06
CA GLY A 293 44.55 33.49 -10.28
C GLY A 293 43.09 33.44 -10.75
N ALA A 294 42.22 32.65 -10.11
CA ALA A 294 40.77 32.67 -10.32
C ALA A 294 40.07 33.72 -9.43
N ALA A 295 40.62 34.00 -8.24
CA ALA A 295 40.28 35.09 -7.34
C ALA A 295 41.03 36.39 -7.73
N ASP A 296 42.31 36.30 -8.13
CA ASP A 296 43.15 37.47 -8.41
C ASP A 296 42.70 38.25 -9.68
N GLY A 297 42.13 39.43 -9.46
CA GLY A 297 41.78 40.43 -10.46
C GLY A 297 42.96 41.25 -10.98
N ASN A 298 44.16 41.03 -10.46
CA ASN A 298 45.40 41.69 -10.80
C ASN A 298 46.36 40.74 -11.53
N SER A 299 47.57 41.22 -11.82
CA SER A 299 48.65 40.40 -12.39
C SER A 299 50.00 40.77 -11.78
N THR A 300 49.89 41.43 -10.63
CA THR A 300 50.92 41.95 -9.75
C THR A 300 50.25 42.03 -8.38
N ARG A 301 50.91 41.55 -7.33
CA ARG A 301 50.58 41.74 -5.91
C ARG A 301 49.31 42.53 -5.55
N GLY A 302 48.38 41.86 -4.87
CA GLY A 302 47.09 42.32 -4.38
C GLY A 302 45.99 42.18 -5.43
N ASP A 303 44.73 42.03 -5.03
CA ASP A 303 43.61 41.75 -5.93
C ASP A 303 42.87 43.02 -6.40
N SER A 304 43.03 43.44 -7.67
CA SER A 304 42.39 44.67 -8.15
C SER A 304 40.84 44.61 -8.23
N ASN A 305 40.17 45.21 -7.25
CA ASN A 305 38.71 45.35 -7.10
C ASN A 305 38.00 44.04 -6.70
N ASP A 306 38.56 43.34 -5.73
CA ASP A 306 37.91 42.20 -5.07
C ASP A 306 36.45 42.54 -4.69
N PRO A 307 35.44 41.74 -5.08
CA PRO A 307 34.07 41.92 -4.61
C PRO A 307 33.98 41.79 -3.08
N ALA A 308 33.28 42.72 -2.41
CA ALA A 308 32.97 42.51 -1.00
C ALA A 308 32.12 41.23 -0.83
N PRO A 309 32.37 40.43 0.24
CA PRO A 309 31.55 39.27 0.56
C PRO A 309 30.07 39.62 0.58
N ILE A 310 29.23 38.70 0.12
CA ILE A 310 27.79 38.89 0.10
C ILE A 310 27.24 38.99 1.53
N ASN A 311 26.13 39.71 1.64
CA ASN A 311 25.35 39.85 2.85
C ASN A 311 23.88 39.82 2.40
N THR A 312 23.22 38.69 2.59
CA THR A 312 21.96 38.33 1.96
C THR A 312 20.79 39.11 2.54
N ASP A 313 20.69 39.19 3.86
CA ASP A 313 19.64 39.94 4.56
C ASP A 313 19.83 41.48 4.51
N SER A 314 21.01 41.95 4.09
CA SER A 314 21.44 43.36 4.13
C SER A 314 21.47 43.96 5.54
N THR A 315 21.45 43.13 6.59
CA THR A 315 21.63 43.48 7.99
C THR A 315 22.82 42.71 8.56
N GLY A 316 22.89 42.39 9.84
CA GLY A 316 23.88 41.42 10.33
C GLY A 316 25.37 41.56 9.95
N LEU A 317 26.00 40.38 9.88
CA LEU A 317 27.35 40.11 9.40
C LEU A 317 27.28 39.64 7.93
N PRO A 318 28.38 39.59 7.17
CA PRO A 318 28.39 38.92 5.87
C PRO A 318 28.07 37.42 6.00
N ASP A 319 27.57 36.79 4.93
CA ASP A 319 27.04 35.41 4.96
C ASP A 319 28.04 34.42 5.60
N TYR A 320 29.32 34.45 5.20
CA TYR A 320 30.37 33.57 5.76
C TYR A 320 30.64 33.71 7.28
N LEU A 321 29.99 34.68 7.94
CA LEU A 321 30.07 34.92 9.38
C LEU A 321 28.69 34.91 10.06
N ASP A 322 27.62 34.64 9.32
CA ASP A 322 26.23 34.78 9.75
C ASP A 322 25.44 33.48 9.63
N ILE A 323 25.39 32.72 10.73
CA ILE A 323 24.64 31.47 10.97
C ILE A 323 23.16 31.37 10.51
N ASP A 324 22.56 32.45 10.00
CA ASP A 324 21.20 32.58 9.46
C ASP A 324 21.23 33.72 8.41
N SER A 325 21.86 33.45 7.26
CA SER A 325 22.22 34.44 6.23
C SER A 325 21.06 35.27 5.70
N ASP A 326 19.83 34.72 5.71
CA ASP A 326 18.63 35.39 5.24
C ASP A 326 17.64 35.84 6.33
N ASP A 327 18.00 35.58 7.60
CA ASP A 327 17.34 36.04 8.81
C ASP A 327 15.87 35.55 8.90
N ASP A 328 15.58 34.36 8.35
CA ASP A 328 14.24 33.75 8.31
C ASP A 328 13.90 32.90 9.54
N GLY A 329 14.91 32.61 10.36
CA GLY A 329 14.81 31.87 11.62
C GLY A 329 15.08 30.38 11.51
N LEU A 330 15.53 29.89 10.35
CA LEU A 330 16.30 28.67 10.20
C LEU A 330 17.79 29.02 10.08
N SER A 331 18.65 28.20 10.70
CA SER A 331 20.08 28.39 10.55
C SER A 331 20.58 27.79 9.25
N ASP A 332 21.61 28.36 8.67
CA ASP A 332 22.25 27.92 7.44
C ASP A 332 22.70 26.45 7.51
N LEU A 333 23.18 25.98 8.66
CA LEU A 333 23.45 24.56 8.93
C LEU A 333 22.27 23.63 8.64
N LEU A 334 21.03 24.04 8.94
CA LEU A 334 19.82 23.25 8.66
C LEU A 334 19.44 23.26 7.18
N GLU A 335 19.95 24.24 6.43
CA GLU A 335 19.62 24.52 5.03
C GLU A 335 20.75 24.13 4.06
N SER A 336 21.94 23.84 4.60
CA SER A 336 23.16 23.33 3.93
C SER A 336 22.93 22.04 3.12
N GLY A 337 21.87 21.29 3.44
CA GLY A 337 21.59 19.96 2.87
C GLY A 337 22.33 18.81 3.57
N ILE A 338 23.01 19.07 4.68
CA ILE A 338 23.63 18.04 5.52
C ILE A 338 22.53 17.18 6.15
N ALA A 339 22.48 15.89 5.77
CA ALA A 339 21.38 14.97 6.11
C ALA A 339 21.13 14.77 7.61
N ASN A 340 22.07 15.13 8.47
CA ASN A 340 21.99 15.00 9.92
C ASN A 340 22.29 16.31 10.67
N ALA A 341 22.15 17.47 10.01
CA ALA A 341 22.37 18.81 10.59
C ALA A 341 21.73 18.99 11.98
N ALA A 342 20.45 18.66 12.12
CA ALA A 342 19.72 18.76 13.40
C ALA A 342 20.27 17.87 14.55
N THR A 343 21.15 16.92 14.25
CA THR A 343 21.85 16.10 15.26
C THR A 343 23.28 16.57 15.54
N LEU A 344 23.83 17.38 14.63
CA LEU A 344 25.12 18.05 14.77
C LEU A 344 24.99 19.34 15.59
N ASP A 345 23.82 19.99 15.51
CA ASP A 345 23.44 21.12 16.36
C ASP A 345 22.34 20.70 17.37
N VAL A 346 22.74 20.12 18.50
CA VAL A 346 21.81 19.70 19.55
C VAL A 346 21.29 20.91 20.33
N ASN A 347 22.08 21.99 20.38
CA ASN A 347 21.84 23.12 21.25
C ASN A 347 20.99 24.22 20.57
N ARG A 348 20.88 24.16 19.23
CA ARG A 348 20.13 25.04 18.33
C ARG A 348 20.69 26.45 18.27
N ASP A 349 22.00 26.58 18.21
CA ASP A 349 22.69 27.86 18.01
C ASP A 349 23.20 28.07 16.58
N GLY A 350 22.86 27.17 15.64
CA GLY A 350 23.21 27.29 14.23
C GLY A 350 24.58 26.70 13.89
N ARG A 351 25.35 26.27 14.89
CA ARG A 351 26.72 25.77 14.72
C ARG A 351 26.83 24.29 14.98
N VAL A 352 27.83 23.65 14.37
CA VAL A 352 28.15 22.27 14.68
C VAL A 352 28.72 22.16 16.11
N ASP A 353 28.06 21.41 17.01
CA ASP A 353 28.44 21.30 18.43
C ASP A 353 29.86 20.71 18.65
N LEU A 354 30.39 19.96 17.68
CA LEU A 354 31.67 19.27 17.81
C LEU A 354 32.79 20.04 17.09
N ILE A 355 33.54 20.82 17.84
CA ILE A 355 34.74 21.56 17.42
C ILE A 355 36.01 20.70 17.21
N THR A 356 35.86 19.43 16.82
CA THR A 356 37.05 18.60 16.54
C THR A 356 37.38 18.69 15.06
N ASP A 357 38.54 19.23 14.78
CA ASP A 357 39.16 19.33 13.46
C ASP A 357 40.47 18.50 13.47
N LEU A 358 40.66 17.59 12.52
CA LEU A 358 41.69 16.54 12.57
C LEU A 358 42.96 16.91 11.78
N ASP A 359 42.78 17.51 10.62
CA ASP A 359 43.79 17.94 9.66
C ASP A 359 44.10 19.44 9.76
N GLY A 360 43.23 20.21 10.40
CA GLY A 360 43.53 21.55 10.83
C GLY A 360 43.16 22.62 9.82
N ASP A 361 42.12 22.41 9.01
CA ASP A 361 41.71 23.32 7.95
C ASP A 361 40.53 24.22 8.28
N GLY A 362 39.97 24.10 9.49
CA GLY A 362 38.82 24.90 9.94
C GLY A 362 37.49 24.18 9.82
N ILE A 363 37.40 23.17 8.97
CA ILE A 363 36.18 22.39 8.82
C ILE A 363 36.12 21.30 9.88
N VAL A 364 35.05 21.26 10.66
CA VAL A 364 34.94 20.26 11.73
C VAL A 364 34.67 18.85 11.19
N THR A 365 35.30 17.84 11.82
CA THR A 365 35.25 16.41 11.43
C THR A 365 33.84 15.84 11.14
N PRO A 366 32.73 16.28 11.79
CA PRO A 366 31.40 15.78 11.44
C PRO A 366 30.89 16.16 10.03
N VAL A 367 31.37 17.28 9.48
CA VAL A 367 30.97 17.81 8.18
C VAL A 367 32.10 17.74 7.15
N ASP A 368 33.36 17.71 7.62
CA ASP A 368 34.55 17.44 6.82
C ASP A 368 34.53 16.05 6.16
N GLY A 369 34.49 16.04 4.83
CA GLY A 369 34.57 14.85 3.99
C GLY A 369 35.97 14.39 3.64
N SER A 370 36.96 15.22 3.89
CA SER A 370 38.36 14.97 3.61
C SER A 370 39.08 14.42 4.86
N ALA A 371 40.37 14.18 4.70
CA ALA A 371 41.28 13.89 5.81
C ALA A 371 42.63 14.57 5.55
N SER A 372 42.58 15.60 4.73
CA SER A 372 43.64 16.48 4.26
C SER A 372 42.95 17.81 3.98
N TYR A 373 43.66 18.90 4.19
CA TYR A 373 43.17 20.27 3.97
C TYR A 373 42.16 20.42 2.81
N GLY A 374 41.00 21.02 3.12
CA GLY A 374 39.82 21.17 2.26
C GLY A 374 38.76 20.10 2.51
N ASP A 375 37.60 20.22 1.86
CA ASP A 375 36.48 19.28 1.99
C ASP A 375 36.42 18.26 0.82
N ALA A 376 35.89 17.05 1.04
CA ALA A 376 35.55 16.13 -0.07
C ALA A 376 34.04 15.89 -0.23
N ASN A 377 33.24 16.51 0.63
CA ASN A 377 31.80 16.32 0.74
C ASN A 377 30.98 17.58 0.50
N ASN A 378 31.59 18.69 0.07
CA ASN A 378 30.90 19.98 -0.04
C ASN A 378 29.52 19.78 -0.70
N PRO A 379 28.45 19.86 0.09
CA PRO A 379 27.15 19.41 -0.36
C PRO A 379 26.72 20.32 -1.50
N ALA A 380 26.20 19.73 -2.57
CA ALA A 380 25.50 20.53 -3.57
C ALA A 380 24.34 21.21 -2.86
N LEU A 381 24.49 22.52 -2.62
CA LEU A 381 23.55 23.27 -1.81
C LEU A 381 22.12 23.09 -2.36
N PRO A 382 21.15 22.77 -1.49
CA PRO A 382 19.76 22.69 -1.87
C PRO A 382 19.28 23.99 -2.53
N ASP A 383 18.54 23.85 -3.63
CA ASP A 383 17.73 24.89 -4.26
C ASP A 383 16.38 24.23 -4.55
N SER A 384 15.55 24.17 -3.50
CA SER A 384 14.37 23.31 -3.46
C SER A 384 13.30 23.75 -4.47
N ASN A 385 13.27 25.04 -4.82
CA ASN A 385 12.34 25.60 -5.78
C ASN A 385 12.93 25.82 -7.19
N THR A 386 14.22 25.54 -7.38
CA THR A 386 14.98 25.62 -8.65
C THR A 386 15.05 27.03 -9.26
N ASN A 387 15.06 28.07 -8.43
CA ASN A 387 15.10 29.46 -8.88
C ASN A 387 16.55 29.98 -9.09
N GLY A 388 17.55 29.20 -8.70
CA GLY A 388 18.98 29.52 -8.79
C GLY A 388 19.54 30.26 -7.58
N ILE A 389 18.79 30.37 -6.48
CA ILE A 389 19.22 30.87 -5.17
C ILE A 389 19.19 29.66 -4.22
N PRO A 390 20.31 29.30 -3.58
CA PRO A 390 20.32 28.25 -2.57
C PRO A 390 19.43 28.56 -1.38
N ASP A 391 18.93 27.52 -0.71
CA ASP A 391 17.91 27.62 0.33
C ASP A 391 18.35 28.53 1.49
N TYR A 392 19.60 28.44 1.97
CA TYR A 392 20.15 29.30 3.05
C TYR A 392 20.19 30.81 2.74
N ARG A 393 19.93 31.21 1.49
CA ARG A 393 19.82 32.62 1.07
C ARG A 393 18.42 33.01 0.61
N GLU A 394 17.45 32.14 0.84
CA GLU A 394 16.06 32.35 0.46
C GLU A 394 15.17 32.49 1.69
N ALA A 395 14.76 33.72 2.00
CA ALA A 395 14.05 34.07 3.24
C ALA A 395 12.72 33.34 3.58
N ASN A 396 12.29 32.31 2.83
CA ASN A 396 11.26 31.33 3.18
C ASN A 396 11.37 30.09 2.24
N PRO A 397 12.33 29.18 2.42
CA PRO A 397 12.47 28.01 1.56
C PRO A 397 11.41 26.94 1.92
N ASP A 398 11.29 25.92 1.05
CA ASP A 398 10.41 24.76 1.16
C ASP A 398 11.26 23.51 0.94
N ILE A 399 12.00 23.10 1.98
CA ILE A 399 13.12 22.15 1.89
C ILE A 399 12.66 20.75 1.46
N ASP A 400 11.52 20.28 1.98
CA ASP A 400 10.98 18.97 1.60
C ASP A 400 10.11 19.02 0.33
N GLY A 401 9.81 20.23 -0.14
CA GLY A 401 9.16 20.49 -1.39
C GLY A 401 7.69 20.08 -1.40
N ASP A 402 7.01 20.10 -0.27
CA ASP A 402 5.59 19.78 -0.19
C ASP A 402 4.66 20.97 -0.48
N GLY A 403 5.23 22.14 -0.77
CA GLY A 403 4.51 23.35 -1.10
C GLY A 403 4.09 24.17 0.11
N VAL A 404 4.58 23.84 1.32
CA VAL A 404 4.50 24.67 2.53
C VAL A 404 5.91 25.17 2.86
N THR A 405 6.05 26.45 3.20
CA THR A 405 7.37 26.98 3.57
C THR A 405 7.77 26.52 4.96
N ASN A 406 9.06 26.35 5.22
CA ASN A 406 9.56 25.84 6.50
C ASN A 406 9.06 26.68 7.68
N ALA A 407 9.06 28.02 7.55
CA ALA A 407 8.54 28.94 8.56
C ALA A 407 7.05 28.72 8.88
N GLN A 408 6.26 28.35 7.88
CA GLN A 408 4.84 28.04 8.04
C GLN A 408 4.65 26.70 8.75
N GLU A 409 5.52 25.73 8.49
CA GLU A 409 5.51 24.43 9.15
C GLU A 409 5.92 24.49 10.62
N ILE A 410 6.95 25.28 10.95
CA ILE A 410 7.31 25.60 12.33
C ILE A 410 6.11 26.21 13.06
N THR A 411 5.36 27.07 12.39
CA THR A 411 4.14 27.69 12.94
C THR A 411 3.01 26.67 13.15
N ASP A 412 2.87 25.72 12.22
CA ASP A 412 1.85 24.66 12.28
C ASP A 412 2.24 23.50 13.21
N GLY A 413 3.52 23.40 13.59
CA GLY A 413 4.09 22.28 14.33
C GLY A 413 4.26 21.02 13.47
N THR A 414 4.42 21.20 12.16
CA THR A 414 4.73 20.14 11.19
C THR A 414 6.24 20.07 10.94
N ASP A 415 6.71 19.13 10.11
CA ASP A 415 8.13 18.73 10.07
C ASP A 415 8.71 19.06 8.71
N TYR A 416 9.43 20.18 8.63
CA TYR A 416 9.94 20.80 7.40
C TYR A 416 11.01 20.01 6.64
N LEU A 417 11.38 18.84 7.16
CA LEU A 417 12.27 17.89 6.51
C LEU A 417 11.52 16.66 5.97
N ASN A 418 10.20 16.63 6.11
CA ASN A 418 9.37 15.48 5.80
C ASN A 418 8.11 15.91 5.07
N GLY A 419 8.13 15.85 3.74
CA GLY A 419 7.01 16.32 2.92
C GLY A 419 5.71 15.52 3.04
N CYS A 420 5.65 14.53 3.92
CA CYS A 420 4.40 13.88 4.34
C CYS A 420 3.86 14.41 5.67
N SER A 421 4.50 15.43 6.22
CA SER A 421 4.18 16.06 7.49
C SER A 421 3.95 17.54 7.24
N TYR A 422 2.76 17.87 6.74
CA TYR A 422 2.32 19.24 6.53
C TYR A 422 0.87 19.46 6.91
N ASN A 423 0.48 20.73 7.04
CA ASN A 423 -0.91 21.12 7.17
C ASN A 423 -1.51 21.36 5.77
N PRO A 424 -2.45 20.51 5.29
CA PRO A 424 -3.00 20.64 3.93
C PRO A 424 -3.72 21.97 3.66
N THR A 425 -4.08 22.72 4.71
CA THR A 425 -4.72 24.04 4.55
C THR A 425 -3.75 25.16 4.16
N ASN A 426 -2.46 24.98 4.41
CA ASN A 426 -1.40 25.93 4.09
C ASN A 426 -0.60 25.53 2.84
N GLN A 427 -0.83 24.33 2.31
CA GLN A 427 -0.18 23.86 1.09
C GLN A 427 -0.53 24.69 -0.15
N VAL A 428 0.51 25.09 -0.87
CA VAL A 428 0.40 25.67 -2.21
C VAL A 428 0.82 24.62 -3.24
N LEU A 429 -0.15 23.89 -3.78
CA LEU A 429 0.10 22.77 -4.70
C LEU A 429 0.96 23.12 -5.94
N ALA A 430 0.93 24.37 -6.40
CA ALA A 430 1.76 24.83 -7.51
C ALA A 430 3.27 24.83 -7.18
N ASN A 431 3.61 24.93 -5.90
CA ASN A 431 4.97 25.02 -5.39
C ASN A 431 5.57 23.65 -5.04
N THR A 432 4.75 22.60 -4.96
CA THR A 432 5.24 21.24 -4.70
C THR A 432 6.37 20.82 -5.65
N SER A 433 7.32 20.05 -5.15
CA SER A 433 8.42 19.46 -5.90
C SER A 433 7.97 18.25 -6.73
N THR A 434 8.82 17.82 -7.66
CA THR A 434 8.57 16.57 -8.40
C THR A 434 8.72 15.34 -7.52
N SER A 435 9.54 15.43 -6.46
CA SER A 435 9.72 14.35 -5.48
C SER A 435 8.41 14.11 -4.72
N TRP A 436 7.88 15.17 -4.10
CA TRP A 436 6.62 15.12 -3.37
C TRP A 436 5.47 14.65 -4.26
N ARG A 437 5.35 15.19 -5.49
CA ARG A 437 4.27 14.83 -6.42
C ARG A 437 4.23 13.34 -6.78
N ASN A 438 5.40 12.69 -6.87
CA ASN A 438 5.51 11.27 -7.19
C ASN A 438 5.54 10.37 -5.95
N GLY A 439 5.66 10.96 -4.76
CA GLY A 439 5.56 10.27 -3.48
C GLY A 439 4.15 9.74 -3.20
N ASP A 440 4.04 8.98 -2.11
CA ASP A 440 2.82 8.32 -1.62
C ASP A 440 2.91 8.35 -0.09
N CYS A 441 2.32 9.39 0.50
CA CYS A 441 2.56 9.73 1.91
C CYS A 441 1.81 8.83 2.89
N ASP A 442 0.64 8.32 2.53
CA ASP A 442 -0.14 7.42 3.37
C ASP A 442 0.01 5.93 2.98
N GLY A 443 0.71 5.65 1.88
CA GLY A 443 1.11 4.33 1.44
C GLY A 443 -0.02 3.52 0.81
N ASP A 444 -1.10 4.17 0.39
CA ASP A 444 -2.25 3.54 -0.25
C ASP A 444 -1.98 3.09 -1.70
N GLY A 445 -0.81 3.42 -2.26
CA GLY A 445 -0.41 3.09 -3.63
C GLY A 445 -0.91 4.08 -4.69
N VAL A 446 -1.45 5.23 -4.29
CA VAL A 446 -1.79 6.39 -5.10
C VAL A 446 -0.74 7.48 -4.83
N THR A 447 -0.38 8.24 -5.85
CA THR A 447 0.62 9.31 -5.69
C THR A 447 -0.02 10.57 -5.13
N ASN A 448 0.67 11.29 -4.25
CA ASN A 448 0.22 12.54 -3.63
C ASN A 448 -0.43 13.52 -4.64
N TYR A 449 0.17 13.69 -5.81
CA TYR A 449 -0.36 14.59 -6.84
C TYR A 449 -1.71 14.16 -7.42
N LYS A 450 -1.89 12.86 -7.64
CA LYS A 450 -3.17 12.31 -8.15
C LYS A 450 -4.29 12.49 -7.13
N GLU A 451 -3.97 12.37 -5.86
CA GLU A 451 -4.95 12.54 -4.80
C GLU A 451 -5.36 14.01 -4.64
N ALA A 452 -4.37 14.91 -4.66
CA ALA A 452 -4.61 16.35 -4.56
C ALA A 452 -5.32 16.95 -5.80
N THR A 453 -5.19 16.33 -6.99
CA THR A 453 -5.72 16.88 -8.26
C THR A 453 -6.77 16.04 -8.98
N GLY A 454 -7.03 14.80 -8.55
CA GLY A 454 -7.93 13.86 -9.21
C GLY A 454 -7.35 13.20 -10.48
N THR A 455 -8.11 12.26 -11.05
CA THR A 455 -7.70 11.42 -12.20
C THR A 455 -7.44 12.16 -13.50
N ASP A 456 -8.03 13.35 -13.68
CA ASP A 456 -7.86 14.19 -14.86
C ASP A 456 -6.72 15.22 -14.73
N ASN A 457 -5.93 15.15 -13.65
CA ASN A 457 -4.86 16.09 -13.31
C ASN A 457 -5.33 17.55 -13.30
N ASN A 458 -6.58 17.76 -12.90
CA ASN A 458 -7.22 19.08 -12.92
C ASN A 458 -7.68 19.43 -11.49
N PRO A 459 -7.00 20.34 -10.79
CA PRO A 459 -7.35 20.72 -9.42
C PRO A 459 -8.78 21.28 -9.24
N ALA A 460 -9.49 21.60 -10.34
CA ALA A 460 -10.84 22.17 -10.33
C ALA A 460 -11.98 21.14 -10.39
N THR A 461 -11.69 19.86 -10.61
CA THR A 461 -12.69 18.77 -10.70
C THR A 461 -12.80 18.06 -9.36
N THR A 462 -13.74 18.49 -8.51
CA THR A 462 -13.96 17.95 -7.15
C THR A 462 -14.54 16.53 -7.12
N ALA A 463 -14.54 15.79 -8.23
CA ALA A 463 -15.23 14.50 -8.31
C ALA A 463 -14.41 13.36 -7.68
N ASP A 464 -13.08 13.49 -7.64
CA ASP A 464 -12.14 12.40 -7.32
C ASP A 464 -11.00 12.81 -6.37
N ASN A 465 -11.09 13.95 -5.67
CA ASN A 465 -10.00 14.40 -4.77
C ASN A 465 -9.96 13.54 -3.50
N THR A 466 -8.87 12.80 -3.33
CA THR A 466 -8.57 12.02 -2.14
C THR A 466 -7.52 12.74 -1.28
N ASN A 467 -7.07 12.15 -0.18
CA ASN A 467 -6.26 12.86 0.81
C ASN A 467 -4.91 12.17 0.94
N PRO A 468 -3.80 12.81 0.51
CA PRO A 468 -2.46 12.23 0.57
C PRO A 468 -1.98 11.77 1.96
N LEU A 469 -2.67 12.17 3.03
CA LEU A 469 -2.31 11.88 4.41
C LEU A 469 -3.27 10.89 5.10
N ASP A 470 -4.25 10.31 4.37
CA ASP A 470 -5.24 9.39 4.93
C ASP A 470 -5.41 8.19 4.01
N GLY A 471 -4.72 7.09 4.34
CA GLY A 471 -4.69 5.89 3.51
C GLY A 471 -6.03 5.15 3.38
N CYS A 472 -7.09 5.63 4.04
CA CYS A 472 -8.47 5.17 3.82
C CYS A 472 -9.27 6.05 2.86
N SER A 473 -8.74 7.22 2.53
CA SER A 473 -9.27 8.15 1.55
C SER A 473 -8.53 7.94 0.23
N TYR A 474 -9.00 7.04 -0.61
CA TYR A 474 -8.38 6.76 -1.91
C TYR A 474 -9.39 6.32 -2.97
N ASN A 475 -8.99 6.31 -4.24
CA ASN A 475 -9.78 5.74 -5.32
C ASN A 475 -9.19 4.39 -5.75
N ALA A 476 -9.93 3.31 -5.54
CA ALA A 476 -9.50 1.95 -5.87
C ALA A 476 -9.11 1.76 -7.36
N VAL A 477 -9.58 2.63 -8.27
CA VAL A 477 -9.20 2.59 -9.70
C VAL A 477 -7.78 3.10 -9.95
N ASP A 478 -7.30 4.03 -9.12
CA ASP A 478 -5.98 4.66 -9.25
C ASP A 478 -4.90 3.98 -8.42
N GLN A 479 -5.33 3.19 -7.43
CA GLN A 479 -4.47 2.40 -6.56
C GLN A 479 -3.62 1.40 -7.35
N VAL A 480 -2.33 1.40 -7.08
CA VAL A 480 -1.41 0.37 -7.53
C VAL A 480 -1.10 -0.56 -6.36
N LEU A 481 -1.80 -1.69 -6.26
CA LEU A 481 -1.68 -2.63 -5.14
C LEU A 481 -0.24 -3.10 -4.83
N THR A 482 0.62 -3.21 -5.85
CA THR A 482 2.03 -3.60 -5.66
C THR A 482 2.87 -2.50 -5.01
N SER A 483 2.38 -1.26 -5.01
CA SER A 483 3.04 -0.10 -4.42
C SER A 483 2.58 0.19 -2.98
N THR A 484 1.50 -0.45 -2.50
CA THR A 484 0.97 -0.24 -1.15
C THR A 484 2.00 -0.59 -0.05
N SER A 485 2.09 0.27 0.96
CA SER A 485 2.99 0.12 2.10
C SER A 485 2.57 -1.00 3.07
N PRO A 486 3.48 -1.51 3.90
CA PRO A 486 3.12 -2.37 5.03
C PRO A 486 2.15 -1.71 6.03
N GLU A 487 2.26 -0.40 6.24
CA GLU A 487 1.45 0.39 7.16
C GLU A 487 0.00 0.44 6.68
N TRP A 488 -0.23 0.73 5.40
CA TRP A 488 -1.56 0.71 4.79
C TRP A 488 -2.22 -0.65 4.91
N LYS A 489 -1.46 -1.74 4.73
CA LYS A 489 -1.97 -3.12 4.83
C LYS A 489 -2.45 -3.49 6.24
N LEU A 490 -2.06 -2.73 7.26
CA LEU A 490 -2.50 -2.91 8.65
C LEU A 490 -3.67 -2.00 9.03
N LEU A 491 -4.12 -1.11 8.14
CA LEU A 491 -5.36 -0.36 8.33
C LEU A 491 -6.58 -1.25 8.12
N ASP A 492 -7.70 -0.80 8.66
CA ASP A 492 -9.05 -1.37 8.54
C ASP A 492 -9.97 -0.20 8.20
N CYS A 493 -10.01 0.12 6.91
CA CYS A 493 -10.53 1.41 6.45
C CYS A 493 -12.05 1.49 6.50
N ASP A 494 -12.72 0.36 6.30
CA ASP A 494 -14.17 0.27 6.37
C ASP A 494 -14.68 -0.19 7.75
N LYS A 495 -13.76 -0.62 8.63
CA LYS A 495 -13.96 -0.97 10.04
C LYS A 495 -14.76 -2.24 10.24
N ASP A 496 -14.73 -3.17 9.29
CA ASP A 496 -15.35 -4.49 9.40
C ASP A 496 -14.50 -5.52 10.17
N GLY A 497 -13.24 -5.17 10.46
CA GLY A 497 -12.30 -5.96 11.22
C GLY A 497 -11.29 -6.74 10.38
N ASN A 498 -11.46 -6.80 9.06
CA ASN A 498 -10.44 -7.24 8.13
C ASN A 498 -9.41 -6.12 7.93
N LEU A 499 -8.15 -6.52 7.75
CA LEU A 499 -7.09 -5.56 7.45
C LEU A 499 -6.95 -5.48 5.94
N ASN A 500 -6.73 -4.27 5.41
CA ASN A 500 -6.65 -3.94 4.00
C ASN A 500 -5.80 -4.94 3.18
N GLY A 501 -4.70 -5.47 3.73
CA GLY A 501 -3.81 -6.41 3.03
C GLY A 501 -4.41 -7.81 2.78
N THR A 502 -5.48 -8.17 3.46
CA THR A 502 -6.21 -9.45 3.33
C THR A 502 -7.69 -9.27 2.97
N ASP A 503 -8.12 -8.02 2.92
CA ASP A 503 -9.50 -7.59 2.78
C ASP A 503 -9.92 -7.58 1.30
N PRO A 504 -10.98 -8.33 0.92
CA PRO A 504 -11.57 -8.31 -0.42
C PRO A 504 -12.13 -6.95 -0.87
N ASN A 505 -12.63 -6.11 0.05
CA ASN A 505 -13.21 -4.81 -0.25
C ASN A 505 -12.87 -3.75 0.84
N PRO A 506 -11.63 -3.21 0.85
CA PRO A 506 -11.13 -2.40 1.96
C PRO A 506 -11.78 -1.03 2.17
N GLN A 507 -12.84 -0.70 1.45
CA GLN A 507 -13.56 0.58 1.59
C GLN A 507 -15.03 0.40 1.96
N VAL A 508 -15.59 -0.80 1.83
CA VAL A 508 -17.02 -1.01 2.01
C VAL A 508 -17.30 -2.39 2.62
N PRO A 509 -17.94 -2.44 3.80
CA PRO A 509 -18.21 -3.68 4.48
C PRO A 509 -19.25 -4.46 3.68
N THR A 510 -18.93 -5.67 3.26
CA THR A 510 -19.81 -6.46 2.40
C THR A 510 -20.14 -7.82 2.99
N ALA A 511 -21.44 -8.16 3.00
CA ALA A 511 -21.91 -9.51 3.25
C ALA A 511 -22.52 -10.06 1.95
N LEU A 512 -22.19 -11.29 1.60
CA LEU A 512 -22.60 -11.94 0.36
C LEU A 512 -23.61 -13.05 0.66
N ASP A 513 -24.60 -13.22 -0.23
CA ASP A 513 -25.62 -14.24 -0.05
C ASP A 513 -25.04 -15.67 -0.04
N ASP A 514 -25.62 -16.52 0.80
CA ASP A 514 -25.27 -17.93 0.95
C ASP A 514 -26.36 -18.86 0.40
N ALA A 515 -26.00 -20.13 0.26
CA ALA A 515 -26.95 -21.20 -0.04
C ALA A 515 -26.80 -22.37 0.94
N LEU A 516 -27.94 -22.95 1.34
CA LEU A 516 -28.02 -24.18 2.14
C LEU A 516 -29.11 -25.09 1.56
N VAL A 517 -28.80 -26.37 1.40
CA VAL A 517 -29.84 -27.40 1.19
C VAL A 517 -30.12 -28.03 2.55
N ALA A 518 -31.36 -27.96 3.01
CA ALA A 518 -31.76 -28.47 4.31
C ALA A 518 -32.86 -29.52 4.17
N ARG A 519 -32.64 -30.70 4.78
CA ARG A 519 -33.64 -31.78 4.80
C ARG A 519 -34.66 -31.55 5.91
N TYR A 520 -35.92 -31.86 5.64
CA TYR A 520 -36.98 -31.80 6.64
C TYR A 520 -36.64 -32.67 7.87
N GLY A 521 -37.08 -32.23 9.06
CA GLY A 521 -36.81 -32.91 10.33
C GLY A 521 -35.33 -32.96 10.80
N SER A 522 -34.39 -32.55 9.95
CA SER A 522 -32.95 -32.71 10.16
C SER A 522 -32.21 -31.40 10.37
N LEU A 523 -31.15 -31.42 11.19
CA LEU A 523 -30.28 -30.27 11.42
C LEU A 523 -29.27 -30.13 10.27
N SER A 524 -29.32 -29.01 9.55
CA SER A 524 -28.38 -28.66 8.48
C SER A 524 -27.60 -27.40 8.84
N THR A 525 -26.37 -27.24 8.36
CA THR A 525 -25.50 -26.12 8.75
C THR A 525 -24.74 -25.51 7.58
N VAL A 526 -24.54 -24.19 7.61
CA VAL A 526 -23.66 -23.43 6.69
C VAL A 526 -22.85 -22.39 7.47
N ASN A 527 -21.62 -22.10 7.05
CA ASN A 527 -20.84 -21.00 7.62
C ASN A 527 -20.98 -19.77 6.72
N VAL A 528 -21.72 -18.77 7.18
CA VAL A 528 -22.04 -17.55 6.40
C VAL A 528 -20.87 -16.59 6.32
N LEU A 529 -19.87 -16.72 7.21
CA LEU A 529 -18.73 -15.80 7.24
C LEU A 529 -17.58 -16.21 6.31
N LEU A 530 -17.75 -17.23 5.46
CA LEU A 530 -16.66 -17.70 4.58
C LEU A 530 -16.45 -16.81 3.35
N ASN A 531 -17.52 -16.18 2.88
CA ASN A 531 -17.57 -15.30 1.72
C ASN A 531 -17.95 -13.86 2.12
N ASP A 532 -18.19 -13.60 3.40
CA ASP A 532 -18.41 -12.26 3.93
C ASP A 532 -17.08 -11.58 4.22
N ASP A 533 -17.07 -10.27 3.99
CA ASP A 533 -15.98 -9.38 4.31
C ASP A 533 -16.01 -9.01 5.80
N PHE A 534 -15.81 -9.98 6.67
CA PHE A 534 -15.72 -9.72 8.12
C PHE A 534 -14.74 -10.71 8.76
N LEU A 535 -13.90 -10.21 9.67
CA LEU A 535 -12.92 -11.06 10.34
C LEU A 535 -13.60 -12.06 11.28
N LEU A 536 -13.28 -13.35 11.15
CA LEU A 536 -13.73 -14.38 12.09
C LEU A 536 -13.14 -14.17 13.50
N GLY A 537 -13.98 -13.97 14.52
CA GLY A 537 -13.46 -13.88 15.88
C GLY A 537 -14.43 -13.35 16.95
N ALA A 538 -13.86 -13.00 18.10
CA ALA A 538 -14.62 -12.55 19.29
C ALA A 538 -15.27 -11.16 19.13
N THR A 539 -14.84 -10.39 18.14
CA THR A 539 -15.31 -9.03 17.83
C THR A 539 -16.36 -9.01 16.74
N THR A 540 -16.70 -10.15 16.15
CA THR A 540 -17.70 -10.27 15.08
C THR A 540 -18.93 -10.96 15.62
N THR A 541 -20.10 -10.41 15.29
CA THR A 541 -21.39 -10.96 15.71
C THR A 541 -22.28 -11.18 14.50
N VAL A 542 -23.00 -12.30 14.48
CA VAL A 542 -23.99 -12.61 13.45
C VAL A 542 -25.34 -12.81 14.11
N SER A 543 -26.38 -12.17 13.56
CA SER A 543 -27.73 -12.26 14.09
C SER A 543 -28.78 -12.33 12.99
N LYS A 544 -29.86 -13.09 13.23
CA LYS A 544 -31.01 -13.15 12.32
C LYS A 544 -31.77 -11.82 12.39
N THR A 545 -31.99 -11.19 11.25
CA THR A 545 -32.74 -9.93 11.13
C THR A 545 -34.05 -10.09 10.37
N GLY A 546 -34.23 -11.17 9.61
CA GLY A 546 -35.45 -11.42 8.84
C GLY A 546 -35.45 -12.74 8.07
N GLY A 547 -36.20 -12.77 6.98
CA GLY A 547 -36.36 -13.92 6.08
C GLY A 547 -37.75 -14.54 6.12
N THR A 548 -38.03 -15.44 5.16
CA THR A 548 -39.30 -16.17 5.03
C THR A 548 -39.32 -17.50 5.78
N ALA A 549 -38.17 -17.98 6.26
CA ALA A 549 -38.04 -19.23 6.99
C ALA A 549 -38.84 -19.25 8.32
N ALA A 550 -39.80 -20.15 8.40
CA ALA A 550 -40.59 -20.53 9.57
C ALA A 550 -39.87 -21.55 10.47
N GLY A 551 -38.89 -22.28 9.93
CA GLY A 551 -38.03 -23.21 10.67
C GLY A 551 -37.17 -22.59 11.76
N THR A 552 -36.51 -23.46 12.53
CA THR A 552 -35.62 -23.02 13.63
C THR A 552 -34.25 -22.66 13.08
N ALA A 553 -33.92 -21.37 13.06
CA ALA A 553 -32.64 -20.83 12.64
C ALA A 553 -31.84 -20.30 13.83
N VAL A 554 -30.62 -20.81 14.04
CA VAL A 554 -29.73 -20.41 15.15
C VAL A 554 -28.34 -20.10 14.62
N PHE A 555 -27.85 -18.89 14.88
CA PHE A 555 -26.48 -18.50 14.59
C PHE A 555 -25.57 -18.77 15.78
N THR A 556 -24.35 -19.25 15.51
CA THR A 556 -23.25 -19.30 16.48
C THR A 556 -22.34 -18.10 16.25
N PRO A 557 -22.43 -17.03 17.06
CA PRO A 557 -21.82 -15.73 16.72
C PRO A 557 -20.30 -15.79 16.53
N ALA A 558 -19.59 -16.61 17.31
CA ALA A 558 -18.14 -16.70 17.27
C ALA A 558 -17.58 -17.46 16.06
N THR A 559 -18.41 -18.18 15.31
CA THR A 559 -17.97 -19.04 14.20
C THR A 559 -18.70 -18.79 12.89
N GLY A 560 -19.72 -17.93 12.86
CA GLY A 560 -20.52 -17.68 11.67
C GLY A 560 -21.42 -18.84 11.24
N ILE A 561 -21.57 -19.89 12.04
CA ILE A 561 -22.34 -21.07 11.65
C ILE A 561 -23.83 -20.80 11.86
N LEU A 562 -24.60 -20.84 10.78
CA LEU A 562 -26.05 -21.00 10.80
C LEU A 562 -26.41 -22.48 10.91
N SER A 563 -27.21 -22.81 11.92
CA SER A 563 -27.87 -24.10 12.07
C SER A 563 -29.36 -23.94 11.78
N TYR A 564 -29.88 -24.76 10.86
CA TYR A 564 -31.27 -24.70 10.41
C TYR A 564 -31.97 -26.06 10.47
N THR A 565 -33.20 -26.07 10.97
CA THR A 565 -34.13 -27.21 10.92
C THR A 565 -35.46 -26.74 10.32
N PRO A 566 -35.83 -27.20 9.10
CA PRO A 566 -37.07 -26.81 8.44
C PRO A 566 -38.34 -27.30 9.16
N THR A 567 -39.47 -26.65 8.89
CA THR A 567 -40.81 -27.17 9.23
C THR A 567 -41.45 -27.90 8.05
N LEU A 568 -42.50 -28.70 8.32
CA LEU A 568 -43.25 -29.44 7.30
C LEU A 568 -43.78 -28.53 6.18
N ALA A 569 -44.24 -27.32 6.52
CA ALA A 569 -44.79 -26.36 5.57
C ALA A 569 -43.75 -25.77 4.58
N GLU A 570 -42.46 -26.10 4.75
CA GLU A 570 -41.38 -25.59 3.90
C GLU A 570 -40.89 -26.61 2.87
N ARG A 571 -41.38 -27.86 2.90
CA ARG A 571 -41.04 -28.90 1.91
C ARG A 571 -41.32 -28.45 0.48
N GLY A 572 -40.41 -28.76 -0.44
CA GLY A 572 -40.51 -28.34 -1.84
C GLY A 572 -40.39 -26.83 -2.09
N THR A 573 -40.07 -26.03 -1.07
CA THR A 573 -39.93 -24.57 -1.20
C THR A 573 -38.50 -24.09 -1.01
N THR A 574 -38.25 -22.86 -1.44
CA THR A 574 -37.06 -22.11 -1.06
C THR A 574 -37.46 -21.04 -0.05
N VAL A 575 -36.89 -21.14 1.16
CA VAL A 575 -37.07 -20.14 2.21
C VAL A 575 -35.78 -19.35 2.43
N THR A 576 -35.89 -18.22 3.09
CA THR A 576 -34.75 -17.33 3.30
C THR A 576 -34.53 -17.07 4.78
N VAL A 577 -33.27 -16.93 5.17
CA VAL A 577 -32.86 -16.36 6.45
C VAL A 577 -32.00 -15.14 6.15
N THR A 578 -32.52 -13.95 6.44
CA THR A 578 -31.73 -12.72 6.35
C THR A 578 -30.98 -12.53 7.66
N TYR A 579 -29.67 -12.31 7.55
CA TYR A 579 -28.80 -12.08 8.68
C TYR A 579 -28.09 -10.73 8.58
N GLN A 580 -27.60 -10.27 9.73
CA GLN A 580 -26.70 -9.15 9.85
C GLN A 580 -25.43 -9.60 10.54
N VAL A 581 -24.29 -9.33 9.91
CA VAL A 581 -22.97 -9.43 10.51
C VAL A 581 -22.51 -8.04 10.93
N CYS A 582 -21.90 -7.94 12.10
CA CYS A 582 -21.38 -6.68 12.63
C CYS A 582 -20.00 -6.87 13.29
N ASN A 583 -19.09 -5.92 13.04
CA ASN A 583 -17.92 -5.69 13.87
C ASN A 583 -18.31 -4.82 15.07
N ILE A 584 -18.21 -5.39 16.27
CA ILE A 584 -18.57 -4.71 17.53
C ILE A 584 -17.36 -4.09 18.25
N ALA A 585 -16.16 -4.18 17.68
CA ALA A 585 -14.98 -3.50 18.21
C ALA A 585 -15.04 -1.97 17.99
N THR A 586 -15.85 -1.51 17.03
CA THR A 586 -16.02 -0.10 16.65
C THR A 586 -17.31 0.50 17.22
N ILE A 587 -17.31 1.83 17.42
CA ILE A 587 -18.48 2.57 17.95
C ILE A 587 -18.76 3.78 17.03
N PRO A 588 -19.91 3.84 16.33
CA PRO A 588 -20.93 2.79 16.23
C PRO A 588 -20.40 1.54 15.51
N SER A 589 -20.99 0.37 15.80
CA SER A 589 -20.63 -0.89 15.16
C SER A 589 -20.92 -0.84 13.66
N VAL A 590 -20.00 -1.36 12.86
CA VAL A 590 -20.13 -1.49 11.40
C VAL A 590 -20.81 -2.81 11.08
N CYS A 591 -21.79 -2.79 10.18
CA CYS A 591 -22.61 -3.95 9.88
C CYS A 591 -23.00 -4.03 8.41
N ALA A 592 -23.11 -5.26 7.89
CA ALA A 592 -23.69 -5.57 6.58
C ALA A 592 -24.75 -6.68 6.71
N THR A 593 -25.62 -6.79 5.70
CA THR A 593 -26.71 -7.78 5.69
C THR A 593 -26.69 -8.60 4.41
N ALA A 594 -26.92 -9.90 4.54
CA ALA A 594 -27.06 -10.83 3.43
C ALA A 594 -28.13 -11.88 3.75
N THR A 595 -28.41 -12.73 2.76
CA THR A 595 -29.46 -13.74 2.84
C THR A 595 -28.90 -15.13 2.59
N VAL A 596 -29.26 -16.07 3.45
CA VAL A 596 -29.10 -17.50 3.18
C VAL A 596 -30.35 -17.98 2.44
N ASN A 597 -30.18 -18.41 1.20
CA ASN A 597 -31.21 -19.08 0.41
C ASN A 597 -31.23 -20.57 0.77
N ILE A 598 -32.27 -21.01 1.48
CA ILE A 598 -32.42 -22.36 1.99
C ILE A 598 -33.38 -23.11 1.08
N THR A 599 -32.85 -24.05 0.31
CA THR A 599 -33.68 -25.00 -0.46
C THR A 599 -34.05 -26.16 0.42
N VAL A 600 -35.33 -26.38 0.63
CA VAL A 600 -35.87 -27.57 1.29
C VAL A 600 -36.46 -28.44 0.19
N PRO A 601 -35.82 -29.58 -0.14
CA PRO A 601 -36.38 -30.52 -1.10
C PRO A 601 -37.82 -30.93 -0.76
N ALA A 602 -38.59 -31.35 -1.76
CA ALA A 602 -39.80 -32.11 -1.52
C ALA A 602 -39.43 -33.47 -0.90
N ASP A 603 -40.38 -34.03 -0.17
CA ASP A 603 -40.28 -35.19 0.72
C ASP A 603 -41.75 -35.51 0.98
N THR A 604 -42.39 -36.23 0.06
CA THR A 604 -43.85 -36.30 -0.10
C THR A 604 -44.46 -37.05 1.08
N ASP A 605 -43.93 -38.23 1.38
CA ASP A 605 -44.24 -39.11 2.50
C ASP A 605 -43.84 -38.65 3.93
N ALA A 606 -43.01 -37.61 4.05
CA ALA A 606 -42.50 -37.10 5.32
C ALA A 606 -41.58 -38.07 6.11
N ASP A 607 -40.99 -39.08 5.47
CA ASP A 607 -40.19 -40.10 6.14
C ASP A 607 -38.76 -39.62 6.50
N GLY A 608 -38.33 -38.50 5.88
CA GLY A 608 -37.02 -37.87 6.03
C GLY A 608 -36.02 -38.16 4.90
N VAL A 609 -36.42 -38.90 3.88
CA VAL A 609 -35.76 -39.12 2.59
C VAL A 609 -36.48 -38.21 1.56
N PRO A 610 -35.78 -37.21 1.00
CA PRO A 610 -36.39 -36.37 -0.03
C PRO A 610 -36.75 -37.14 -1.30
N ASP A 611 -37.83 -36.78 -2.00
CA ASP A 611 -38.27 -37.40 -3.28
C ASP A 611 -37.13 -37.60 -4.28
N VAL A 612 -36.22 -36.64 -4.35
CA VAL A 612 -35.06 -36.71 -5.27
C VAL A 612 -34.07 -37.84 -4.95
N ASP A 613 -34.10 -38.35 -3.72
CA ASP A 613 -33.31 -39.43 -3.16
C ASP A 613 -34.18 -40.67 -2.79
N ASP A 614 -35.51 -40.56 -2.86
CA ASP A 614 -36.48 -41.60 -2.58
C ASP A 614 -36.68 -42.53 -3.81
N LEU A 615 -37.13 -43.76 -3.57
CA LEU A 615 -37.49 -44.73 -4.62
C LEU A 615 -38.99 -45.04 -4.68
N ASP A 616 -39.75 -44.50 -3.73
CA ASP A 616 -41.17 -44.73 -3.45
C ASP A 616 -41.69 -43.43 -2.80
N ASP A 617 -41.83 -42.36 -3.60
CA ASP A 617 -41.97 -40.96 -3.11
C ASP A 617 -43.18 -40.77 -2.16
N ASP A 618 -44.27 -41.54 -2.32
CA ASP A 618 -45.48 -41.47 -1.50
C ASP A 618 -45.68 -42.66 -0.53
N ASN A 619 -44.80 -43.67 -0.60
CA ASN A 619 -44.87 -44.89 0.22
C ASN A 619 -46.17 -45.70 0.06
N ASP A 620 -46.87 -45.63 -1.06
CA ASP A 620 -48.03 -46.49 -1.34
C ASP A 620 -47.62 -47.98 -1.53
N GLY A 621 -46.31 -48.25 -1.66
CA GLY A 621 -45.73 -49.58 -1.83
C GLY A 621 -45.49 -49.99 -3.29
N ILE A 622 -45.74 -49.07 -4.23
CA ILE A 622 -45.38 -49.11 -5.64
C ILE A 622 -44.15 -48.22 -5.83
N LEU A 623 -43.11 -48.74 -6.50
CA LEU A 623 -41.89 -47.95 -6.68
C LEU A 623 -42.07 -46.96 -7.82
N ASP A 624 -41.63 -45.70 -7.67
CA ASP A 624 -41.61 -44.63 -8.67
C ASP A 624 -41.36 -45.09 -10.12
N THR A 625 -40.43 -46.03 -10.29
CA THR A 625 -40.04 -46.57 -11.60
C THR A 625 -41.14 -47.37 -12.30
N VAL A 626 -42.14 -47.83 -11.56
CA VAL A 626 -43.30 -48.60 -11.96
C VAL A 626 -44.46 -47.65 -12.29
N GLU A 627 -44.78 -46.66 -11.45
CA GLU A 627 -45.84 -45.70 -11.80
C GLU A 627 -45.43 -44.82 -12.99
N ASN A 628 -44.18 -44.36 -13.03
CA ASN A 628 -43.67 -43.59 -14.18
C ASN A 628 -43.64 -44.41 -15.49
N ALA A 629 -43.71 -45.74 -15.42
CA ALA A 629 -43.74 -46.62 -16.59
C ALA A 629 -45.16 -46.84 -17.15
N GLN A 630 -46.20 -46.37 -16.46
CA GLN A 630 -47.58 -46.47 -16.90
C GLN A 630 -47.88 -45.62 -18.14
N LEU A 631 -48.99 -45.94 -18.82
CA LEU A 631 -49.40 -45.26 -20.05
C LEU A 631 -49.74 -43.78 -19.82
N SER A 632 -50.33 -43.47 -18.67
CA SER A 632 -50.47 -42.12 -18.12
C SER A 632 -49.63 -42.05 -16.84
N ALA A 633 -49.00 -40.91 -16.57
CA ALA A 633 -48.24 -40.67 -15.34
C ALA A 633 -49.06 -39.87 -14.30
N ASP A 634 -50.35 -39.71 -14.58
CA ASP A 634 -51.39 -38.95 -13.89
C ASP A 634 -52.69 -39.51 -14.50
N VAL A 635 -53.25 -40.56 -13.88
CA VAL A 635 -54.29 -41.41 -14.48
C VAL A 635 -55.65 -40.73 -14.44
N ASP A 636 -55.98 -40.08 -13.34
CA ASP A 636 -57.24 -39.38 -13.12
C ASP A 636 -57.23 -37.92 -13.66
N GLY A 637 -56.05 -37.33 -13.85
CA GLY A 637 -55.87 -35.99 -14.38
C GLY A 637 -56.05 -34.86 -13.36
N ASP A 638 -55.90 -35.12 -12.06
CA ASP A 638 -56.04 -34.10 -11.01
C ASP A 638 -54.81 -33.17 -10.88
N GLY A 639 -53.68 -33.59 -11.46
CA GLY A 639 -52.41 -32.87 -11.50
C GLY A 639 -51.37 -33.34 -10.48
N ILE A 640 -51.68 -34.35 -9.68
CA ILE A 640 -50.76 -35.13 -8.86
C ILE A 640 -50.31 -36.33 -9.71
N PRO A 641 -49.01 -36.47 -9.99
CA PRO A 641 -48.53 -37.64 -10.71
C PRO A 641 -48.65 -38.89 -9.84
N ASN A 642 -49.01 -40.04 -10.43
CA ASN A 642 -49.21 -41.31 -9.74
C ASN A 642 -48.16 -41.71 -8.69
N ARG A 643 -46.89 -41.31 -8.86
CA ARG A 643 -45.84 -41.59 -7.86
C ARG A 643 -45.90 -40.75 -6.58
N LEU A 644 -46.80 -39.79 -6.54
CA LEU A 644 -47.01 -38.85 -5.45
C LEU A 644 -48.46 -38.92 -4.94
N ASP A 645 -49.20 -39.95 -5.36
CA ASP A 645 -50.66 -40.06 -5.32
C ASP A 645 -51.05 -41.37 -4.64
N LEU A 646 -51.78 -41.28 -3.52
CA LEU A 646 -52.18 -42.48 -2.77
C LEU A 646 -53.43 -43.19 -3.38
N ASP A 647 -54.09 -42.59 -4.38
CA ASP A 647 -55.28 -43.10 -5.10
C ASP A 647 -55.23 -42.60 -6.57
N SER A 648 -54.33 -43.21 -7.34
CA SER A 648 -53.87 -42.75 -8.67
C SER A 648 -54.97 -42.58 -9.72
N ASP A 649 -56.06 -43.35 -9.62
CA ASP A 649 -57.19 -43.25 -10.54
C ASP A 649 -58.45 -42.63 -9.90
N ASN A 650 -58.34 -42.28 -8.62
CA ASN A 650 -59.32 -41.54 -7.83
C ASN A 650 -60.71 -42.15 -7.85
N ASP A 651 -60.75 -43.48 -7.84
CA ASP A 651 -61.96 -44.26 -7.70
C ASP A 651 -62.36 -44.46 -6.23
N GLY A 652 -61.45 -44.18 -5.29
CA GLY A 652 -61.67 -44.25 -3.85
C GLY A 652 -61.27 -45.57 -3.19
N ILE A 653 -60.41 -46.35 -3.84
CA ILE A 653 -59.61 -47.43 -3.27
C ILE A 653 -58.14 -47.00 -3.39
N ASN A 654 -57.37 -47.08 -2.31
CA ASN A 654 -55.98 -46.61 -2.35
C ASN A 654 -55.09 -47.60 -3.13
N ASP A 655 -54.06 -47.09 -3.83
CA ASP A 655 -53.13 -47.86 -4.66
C ASP A 655 -52.50 -49.04 -3.89
N VAL A 656 -52.16 -48.82 -2.61
CA VAL A 656 -51.63 -49.84 -1.70
C VAL A 656 -52.56 -51.05 -1.57
N ASP A 657 -53.87 -50.86 -1.56
CA ASP A 657 -54.86 -51.94 -1.43
C ASP A 657 -54.99 -52.73 -2.74
N GLU A 658 -55.08 -52.02 -3.87
CA GLU A 658 -55.23 -52.57 -5.21
C GLU A 658 -54.00 -53.34 -5.67
N ALA A 659 -52.81 -52.84 -5.31
CA ALA A 659 -51.53 -53.51 -5.52
C ALA A 659 -51.33 -54.74 -4.61
N ASN A 660 -52.29 -55.07 -3.73
CA ASN A 660 -52.18 -56.09 -2.68
C ASN A 660 -51.05 -55.84 -1.67
N GLY A 661 -50.77 -54.57 -1.41
CA GLY A 661 -49.95 -54.10 -0.31
C GLY A 661 -50.55 -54.40 1.06
N ILE A 662 -49.82 -54.01 2.11
CA ILE A 662 -50.26 -54.15 3.50
C ILE A 662 -50.42 -52.74 4.07
N ASP A 663 -51.67 -52.31 4.20
CA ASP A 663 -52.06 -51.09 4.91
C ASP A 663 -52.99 -51.47 6.08
N LEU A 664 -52.41 -51.76 7.26
CA LEU A 664 -53.19 -52.19 8.44
C LEU A 664 -53.83 -51.02 9.19
N ASP A 665 -53.27 -49.81 9.08
CA ASP A 665 -53.82 -48.62 9.71
C ASP A 665 -54.60 -47.72 8.75
N GLY A 666 -54.86 -48.20 7.54
CA GLY A 666 -55.78 -47.65 6.55
C GLY A 666 -55.47 -46.20 6.25
N ASP A 667 -54.19 -45.89 6.12
CA ASP A 667 -53.71 -44.52 5.94
C ASP A 667 -53.19 -44.24 4.53
N GLY A 668 -53.39 -45.19 3.61
CA GLY A 668 -52.99 -45.08 2.21
C GLY A 668 -51.53 -45.47 1.97
N MET A 669 -50.71 -45.58 3.02
CA MET A 669 -49.30 -45.96 2.89
C MET A 669 -49.08 -47.42 3.26
N ALA A 670 -48.10 -48.04 2.60
CA ALA A 670 -47.63 -49.36 2.95
C ALA A 670 -46.93 -49.36 4.32
N ASP A 671 -47.39 -50.25 5.21
CA ASP A 671 -46.82 -50.43 6.54
C ASP A 671 -45.31 -50.77 6.49
N GLY A 672 -44.55 -50.46 7.54
CA GLY A 672 -43.20 -51.04 7.70
C GLY A 672 -42.16 -50.12 8.33
N ILE A 673 -40.91 -50.59 8.36
CA ILE A 673 -39.76 -49.73 8.69
C ILE A 673 -39.23 -49.19 7.37
N ILE A 674 -39.20 -47.87 7.23
CA ILE A 674 -38.64 -47.23 6.04
C ILE A 674 -37.12 -47.43 5.96
N THR A 675 -36.64 -47.77 4.77
CA THR A 675 -35.21 -47.99 4.52
C THR A 675 -34.47 -46.69 4.23
N VAL A 676 -33.13 -46.73 4.16
CA VAL A 676 -32.33 -45.54 3.74
C VAL A 676 -32.55 -45.15 2.27
N LEU A 677 -33.31 -45.96 1.53
CA LEU A 677 -33.69 -45.72 0.14
C LEU A 677 -35.17 -45.33 0.03
N GLY A 678 -35.83 -44.96 1.15
CA GLY A 678 -37.23 -44.54 1.17
C GLY A 678 -38.27 -45.67 1.09
N ILE A 679 -37.89 -46.87 0.65
CA ILE A 679 -38.87 -47.97 0.52
C ILE A 679 -39.38 -48.52 1.88
N PRO A 680 -40.70 -48.76 2.07
CA PRO A 680 -41.28 -49.46 3.21
C PRO A 680 -40.93 -50.95 3.27
N ALA A 681 -40.64 -51.51 4.45
CA ALA A 681 -40.25 -52.91 4.56
C ALA A 681 -41.37 -53.94 4.26
N THR A 682 -42.66 -53.55 4.24
CA THR A 682 -43.74 -54.44 3.80
C THR A 682 -44.08 -54.31 2.32
N ALA A 683 -43.65 -53.22 1.66
CA ALA A 683 -43.44 -53.23 0.23
C ALA A 683 -42.44 -54.35 -0.06
N ALA A 684 -42.92 -55.48 -0.58
CA ALA A 684 -42.05 -56.63 -0.84
C ALA A 684 -40.90 -56.16 -1.75
N PRO A 685 -39.68 -56.75 -1.69
CA PRO A 685 -38.46 -56.19 -2.31
C PRO A 685 -38.47 -56.19 -3.86
N GLY A 686 -39.41 -55.48 -4.48
CA GLY A 686 -39.88 -55.60 -5.85
C GLY A 686 -41.26 -56.27 -5.94
N LEU A 687 -42.33 -55.59 -5.50
CA LEU A 687 -43.63 -55.78 -6.15
C LEU A 687 -43.45 -55.42 -7.64
N LEU A 688 -43.95 -56.30 -8.49
CA LEU A 688 -43.36 -56.70 -9.76
C LEU A 688 -43.29 -55.56 -10.81
N LEU A 689 -42.46 -55.76 -11.84
CA LEU A 689 -42.60 -55.10 -13.16
C LEU A 689 -43.95 -55.39 -13.87
N ASP A 690 -44.91 -55.96 -13.15
CA ASP A 690 -46.16 -56.60 -13.55
C ASP A 690 -47.07 -56.47 -12.32
N LEU A 691 -47.64 -55.28 -12.14
CA LEU A 691 -48.69 -55.02 -11.15
C LEU A 691 -49.87 -55.96 -11.40
N LEU A 692 -50.73 -56.15 -10.39
CA LEU A 692 -51.93 -56.96 -10.57
C LEU A 692 -52.80 -56.35 -11.68
N ASP A 693 -53.21 -57.17 -12.64
CA ASP A 693 -54.15 -56.84 -13.73
C ASP A 693 -55.19 -57.96 -13.73
N THR A 694 -56.32 -57.70 -13.07
CA THR A 694 -57.31 -58.71 -12.70
C THR A 694 -58.09 -59.22 -13.93
N ASP A 695 -58.48 -58.35 -14.85
CA ASP A 695 -59.22 -58.72 -16.07
C ASP A 695 -58.31 -59.04 -17.30
N ASN A 696 -57.01 -58.74 -17.20
CA ASN A 696 -55.97 -58.88 -18.23
C ASN A 696 -56.17 -57.96 -19.45
N ASP A 697 -56.68 -56.74 -19.25
CA ASP A 697 -56.85 -55.74 -20.31
C ASP A 697 -55.60 -54.88 -20.58
N SER A 698 -54.53 -55.09 -19.81
CA SER A 698 -53.26 -54.34 -19.82
C SER A 698 -53.26 -53.00 -19.10
N LYS A 699 -54.27 -52.73 -18.27
CA LYS A 699 -54.19 -51.72 -17.22
C LYS A 699 -54.12 -52.43 -15.85
N PRO A 700 -53.08 -52.15 -15.06
CA PRO A 700 -53.05 -52.62 -13.68
C PRO A 700 -54.19 -52.03 -12.84
N ASN A 701 -54.61 -52.77 -11.80
CA ASN A 701 -55.69 -52.40 -10.90
C ASN A 701 -55.61 -50.94 -10.39
N PRO A 702 -54.50 -50.45 -9.81
CA PRO A 702 -54.39 -49.06 -9.32
C PRO A 702 -54.62 -47.94 -10.36
N TYR A 703 -54.76 -48.32 -11.63
CA TYR A 703 -54.88 -47.42 -12.76
C TYR A 703 -56.10 -47.79 -13.65
N ASP A 704 -57.04 -48.59 -13.15
CA ASP A 704 -58.19 -49.09 -13.89
C ASP A 704 -59.51 -49.11 -13.09
N LEU A 705 -60.30 -48.06 -13.29
CA LEU A 705 -61.70 -47.85 -12.83
C LEU A 705 -62.74 -49.00 -12.90
N ASP A 706 -62.44 -50.19 -13.44
CA ASP A 706 -63.29 -51.41 -13.47
C ASP A 706 -62.38 -52.65 -13.63
N SER A 707 -61.56 -52.90 -12.62
CA SER A 707 -60.46 -53.86 -12.57
C SER A 707 -60.84 -55.31 -12.89
N ASP A 708 -62.10 -55.70 -12.68
CA ASP A 708 -62.61 -57.05 -12.97
C ASP A 708 -63.51 -57.12 -14.23
N ASN A 709 -63.86 -55.95 -14.79
CA ASN A 709 -64.65 -55.74 -16.00
C ASN A 709 -66.02 -56.44 -15.95
N ASP A 710 -66.62 -56.51 -14.76
CA ASP A 710 -67.96 -57.03 -14.56
C ASP A 710 -69.07 -56.00 -14.84
N GLY A 711 -68.65 -54.73 -15.06
CA GLY A 711 -69.48 -53.60 -15.48
C GLY A 711 -70.04 -52.79 -14.31
N ILE A 712 -69.45 -52.95 -13.13
CA ILE A 712 -69.57 -52.10 -11.94
C ILE A 712 -68.20 -51.44 -11.79
N SER A 713 -68.14 -50.12 -11.65
CA SER A 713 -66.84 -49.46 -11.45
C SER A 713 -66.29 -49.72 -10.05
N ASP A 714 -64.98 -49.68 -9.92
CA ASP A 714 -64.27 -49.94 -8.67
C ASP A 714 -64.67 -48.94 -7.58
N LEU A 715 -64.96 -47.68 -7.93
CA LEU A 715 -65.63 -46.71 -7.04
C LEU A 715 -66.93 -47.22 -6.42
N GLU A 716 -67.79 -47.86 -7.22
CA GLU A 716 -69.03 -48.44 -6.71
C GLU A 716 -68.71 -49.65 -5.83
N GLU A 717 -67.73 -50.47 -6.22
CA GLU A 717 -67.28 -51.66 -5.51
C GLU A 717 -66.68 -51.34 -4.14
N GLY A 718 -65.81 -50.33 -4.06
CA GLY A 718 -65.23 -49.73 -2.86
C GLY A 718 -66.29 -49.20 -1.87
N GLY A 719 -67.57 -49.26 -2.26
CA GLY A 719 -68.71 -49.00 -1.38
C GLY A 719 -68.96 -47.52 -1.18
N LEU A 720 -68.42 -46.69 -2.05
CA LEU A 720 -68.68 -45.26 -2.03
C LEU A 720 -70.12 -44.98 -2.46
N ASN A 721 -70.53 -43.74 -2.21
CA ASN A 721 -71.87 -43.29 -2.57
C ASN A 721 -71.89 -43.02 -4.08
N PRO A 722 -72.73 -43.68 -4.89
CA PRO A 722 -72.75 -43.48 -6.35
C PRO A 722 -73.14 -42.06 -6.81
N ASN A 723 -73.50 -41.16 -5.88
CA ASN A 723 -73.68 -39.74 -6.20
C ASN A 723 -72.36 -38.96 -6.17
N LEU A 724 -71.26 -39.59 -5.76
CA LEU A 724 -69.91 -39.03 -5.82
C LEU A 724 -69.34 -39.10 -7.23
N ASP A 725 -69.78 -40.02 -8.06
CA ASP A 725 -69.57 -39.99 -9.52
C ASP A 725 -70.88 -39.58 -10.22
N ALA A 726 -71.17 -38.29 -10.24
CA ALA A 726 -72.39 -37.77 -10.86
C ALA A 726 -72.34 -37.77 -12.39
N ASN A 727 -71.14 -37.85 -12.96
CA ASN A 727 -70.88 -37.77 -14.39
C ASN A 727 -70.82 -39.17 -15.05
N GLY A 728 -70.56 -40.20 -14.25
CA GLY A 728 -70.56 -41.62 -14.61
C GLY A 728 -69.25 -42.06 -15.26
N ASP A 729 -68.12 -41.45 -14.94
CA ASP A 729 -66.82 -41.79 -15.51
C ASP A 729 -65.98 -42.74 -14.66
N GLY A 730 -66.44 -43.11 -13.46
CA GLY A 730 -65.74 -43.99 -12.52
C GLY A 730 -64.84 -43.25 -11.53
N ILE A 731 -64.64 -41.95 -11.69
CA ILE A 731 -63.78 -41.12 -10.85
C ILE A 731 -64.64 -40.31 -9.88
N VAL A 732 -64.14 -40.08 -8.67
CA VAL A 732 -64.81 -39.24 -7.68
C VAL A 732 -64.92 -37.79 -8.18
N ASP A 733 -66.15 -37.30 -8.43
CA ASP A 733 -66.38 -35.91 -8.84
C ASP A 733 -66.07 -34.93 -7.69
N CYS A 734 -65.19 -33.97 -7.95
CA CYS A 734 -65.02 -32.80 -7.10
C CYS A 734 -64.98 -31.47 -7.88
N THR A 735 -65.50 -30.40 -7.25
CA THR A 735 -65.68 -29.09 -7.91
C THR A 735 -64.90 -27.93 -7.31
N THR A 736 -64.43 -28.01 -6.06
CA THR A 736 -63.61 -26.97 -5.41
C THR A 736 -62.78 -27.51 -4.25
N ASN A 737 -61.48 -27.22 -4.24
CA ASN A 737 -60.55 -27.55 -3.13
C ASN A 737 -60.59 -29.04 -2.79
N CYS A 738 -60.30 -29.83 -3.83
CA CYS A 738 -60.63 -31.24 -3.91
C CYS A 738 -59.67 -32.14 -3.16
N ASP A 739 -58.40 -31.75 -3.12
CA ASP A 739 -57.37 -32.30 -2.25
C ASP A 739 -56.60 -31.12 -1.60
N PRO A 740 -56.93 -30.74 -0.35
CA PRO A 740 -56.34 -29.62 0.37
C PRO A 740 -54.90 -29.88 0.86
N ASP A 741 -54.52 -31.13 1.01
CA ASP A 741 -53.30 -31.64 1.61
C ASP A 741 -52.30 -32.15 0.59
N GLY A 742 -52.76 -32.51 -0.60
CA GLY A 742 -51.94 -32.95 -1.72
C GLY A 742 -51.51 -34.41 -1.60
N ASP A 743 -52.31 -35.28 -1.01
CA ASP A 743 -52.02 -36.72 -0.89
C ASP A 743 -52.69 -37.59 -1.95
N GLY A 744 -53.37 -36.98 -2.92
CA GLY A 744 -54.00 -37.70 -4.03
C GLY A 744 -55.43 -38.14 -3.73
N ILE A 745 -55.84 -38.14 -2.46
CA ILE A 745 -57.15 -38.65 -2.06
C ILE A 745 -58.18 -37.51 -2.04
N LEU A 746 -59.23 -37.62 -2.85
CA LEU A 746 -60.21 -36.54 -2.93
C LEU A 746 -61.06 -36.40 -1.64
N THR A 747 -61.23 -35.16 -1.18
CA THR A 747 -62.06 -34.76 -0.02
C THR A 747 -63.44 -35.41 0.15
N PRO A 748 -64.19 -35.82 -0.91
CA PRO A 748 -65.44 -36.52 -0.70
C PRO A 748 -65.28 -37.93 -0.10
N VAL A 749 -64.09 -38.51 -0.25
CA VAL A 749 -63.73 -39.87 0.18
C VAL A 749 -62.64 -39.88 1.25
N ASP A 750 -61.78 -38.85 1.27
CA ASP A 750 -60.74 -38.66 2.27
C ASP A 750 -61.29 -38.53 3.72
N GLY A 751 -60.86 -39.46 4.57
CA GLY A 751 -61.20 -39.49 5.98
C GLY A 751 -60.51 -38.43 6.84
N LEU A 752 -59.41 -37.85 6.37
CA LEU A 752 -58.62 -36.76 6.96
C LEU A 752 -58.28 -35.62 5.96
N PRO A 753 -59.26 -34.79 5.51
CA PRO A 753 -59.15 -33.68 4.50
C PRO A 753 -58.06 -32.60 4.61
N ASN A 754 -57.10 -32.70 5.52
CA ASN A 754 -56.05 -31.72 5.79
C ASN A 754 -54.80 -32.39 6.42
N VAL A 755 -54.68 -33.72 6.39
CA VAL A 755 -53.55 -34.50 6.86
C VAL A 755 -53.17 -35.51 5.76
N TRP A 756 -51.99 -35.34 5.18
CA TRP A 756 -51.40 -36.20 4.14
C TRP A 756 -51.32 -37.68 4.56
N LYS A 757 -52.41 -38.44 4.29
CA LYS A 757 -52.76 -39.84 4.65
C LYS A 757 -54.29 -40.01 4.79
N ASP A 758 -54.84 -41.15 4.39
CA ASP A 758 -56.26 -41.44 4.64
C ASP A 758 -56.57 -41.76 6.12
N ALA A 759 -57.86 -41.83 6.46
CA ALA A 759 -58.34 -42.48 7.67
C ALA A 759 -58.77 -43.92 7.37
N LEU A 760 -58.48 -44.83 8.31
CA LEU A 760 -59.12 -46.16 8.40
C LEU A 760 -60.56 -46.16 7.87
N LEU A 761 -60.74 -46.76 6.69
CA LEU A 761 -62.05 -47.06 6.14
C LEU A 761 -62.65 -48.27 6.88
N PRO A 762 -63.98 -48.46 6.83
CA PRO A 762 -64.60 -49.73 7.21
C PRO A 762 -63.89 -50.91 6.53
N ASP A 763 -64.13 -52.14 6.99
CA ASP A 763 -63.75 -53.34 6.23
C ASP A 763 -64.84 -54.38 6.44
N LEU A 764 -65.47 -54.82 5.35
CA LEU A 764 -66.60 -55.72 5.37
C LEU A 764 -66.20 -57.14 5.04
N THR A 765 -66.36 -58.07 5.99
CA THR A 765 -66.06 -59.49 5.79
C THR A 765 -67.33 -60.36 5.88
N PRO A 766 -67.61 -61.25 4.91
CA PRO A 766 -68.76 -62.14 4.96
C PRO A 766 -68.44 -63.44 5.72
N THR A 767 -69.46 -64.00 6.38
CA THR A 767 -69.46 -65.38 6.86
C THR A 767 -70.77 -66.06 6.55
N THR A 768 -70.76 -67.39 6.51
CA THR A 768 -71.95 -68.20 6.24
C THR A 768 -72.20 -69.21 7.35
N GLU A 769 -73.45 -69.29 7.83
CA GLU A 769 -73.86 -70.24 8.86
C GLU A 769 -75.03 -71.13 8.37
N ILE A 770 -74.89 -72.44 8.52
CA ILE A 770 -75.91 -73.43 8.16
C ILE A 770 -75.87 -74.62 9.13
N ASN A 771 -77.04 -75.14 9.51
CA ASN A 771 -77.15 -76.24 10.50
C ASN A 771 -76.49 -77.55 10.07
N SER A 772 -76.38 -77.82 8.78
CA SER A 772 -75.79 -79.03 8.23
C SER A 772 -75.46 -78.85 6.75
N LEU A 773 -74.27 -79.30 6.37
CA LEU A 773 -73.78 -79.25 4.99
C LEU A 773 -74.32 -80.40 4.12
N GLU A 774 -75.06 -81.35 4.68
CA GLU A 774 -75.56 -82.53 3.97
C GLU A 774 -77.08 -82.51 3.71
N PHE A 775 -77.47 -82.81 2.47
CA PHE A 775 -78.87 -82.86 2.00
C PHE A 775 -79.27 -84.27 1.57
N LEU A 776 -79.61 -85.12 2.56
CA LEU A 776 -79.85 -86.56 2.41
C LEU A 776 -81.07 -86.96 1.57
N THR A 777 -81.99 -86.04 1.30
CA THR A 777 -83.22 -86.34 0.53
C THR A 777 -83.42 -85.29 -0.56
N ALA A 778 -83.88 -85.74 -1.73
CA ALA A 778 -84.27 -84.85 -2.83
C ALA A 778 -85.39 -83.91 -2.35
N GLY A 779 -85.25 -82.60 -2.60
CA GLY A 779 -86.18 -81.58 -2.10
C GLY A 779 -85.97 -81.18 -0.64
N ALA A 780 -84.97 -81.73 0.07
CA ALA A 780 -84.60 -81.25 1.40
C ALA A 780 -84.23 -79.76 1.33
N SER A 781 -84.80 -78.98 2.23
CA SER A 781 -84.60 -77.54 2.32
C SER A 781 -84.07 -77.17 3.70
N ARG A 782 -83.15 -76.22 3.76
CA ARG A 782 -82.57 -75.69 5.01
C ARG A 782 -82.40 -74.19 4.88
N ASP A 783 -82.52 -73.50 6.00
CA ASP A 783 -82.13 -72.11 6.07
C ASP A 783 -80.61 -72.02 6.28
N PHE A 784 -80.00 -71.02 5.67
CA PHE A 784 -78.67 -70.55 6.01
C PHE A 784 -78.72 -69.03 6.18
N VAL A 785 -77.74 -68.47 6.88
CA VAL A 785 -77.57 -67.02 6.93
C VAL A 785 -76.22 -66.62 6.39
N VAL A 786 -76.16 -65.40 5.88
CA VAL A 786 -74.93 -64.67 5.61
C VAL A 786 -74.82 -63.59 6.69
N ASN A 787 -73.70 -63.52 7.41
CA ASN A 787 -73.38 -62.37 8.24
C ASN A 787 -72.35 -61.53 7.51
N VAL A 788 -72.57 -60.22 7.44
CA VAL A 788 -71.57 -59.25 6.99
C VAL A 788 -71.07 -58.53 8.24
N TYR A 789 -69.78 -58.68 8.54
CA TYR A 789 -69.09 -58.08 9.69
C TYR A 789 -68.33 -56.83 9.27
N GLU A 790 -68.24 -55.87 10.17
CA GLU A 790 -67.24 -54.79 10.10
C GLU A 790 -66.06 -55.15 11.04
N ILE A 791 -64.82 -55.11 10.54
CA ILE A 791 -63.64 -55.61 11.29
C ILE A 791 -62.55 -54.56 11.59
N ASN A 792 -62.62 -53.37 11.01
CA ASN A 792 -61.64 -52.28 11.16
C ASN A 792 -62.05 -51.20 12.18
N ASP A 793 -63.06 -51.50 13.01
CA ASP A 793 -63.55 -50.61 14.06
C ASP A 793 -64.10 -49.27 13.51
N LYS A 794 -64.60 -49.28 12.27
CA LYS A 794 -65.14 -48.10 11.57
C LYS A 794 -66.49 -48.42 10.90
N PRO A 795 -67.60 -47.78 11.31
CA PRO A 795 -68.90 -48.04 10.69
C PRO A 795 -68.92 -47.53 9.24
N ASN A 796 -69.64 -48.20 8.35
CA ASN A 796 -69.81 -47.69 6.99
C ASN A 796 -70.50 -46.33 6.94
N VAL A 797 -70.10 -45.50 5.97
CA VAL A 797 -70.64 -44.15 5.78
C VAL A 797 -72.12 -44.21 5.40
N ALA A 798 -72.92 -43.29 5.94
CA ALA A 798 -74.34 -43.23 5.67
C ALA A 798 -74.59 -42.75 4.22
N GLY A 799 -74.95 -43.67 3.33
CA GLY A 799 -75.12 -43.39 1.90
C GLY A 799 -74.29 -44.30 1.01
N SER A 800 -73.26 -44.94 1.57
CA SER A 800 -72.50 -46.03 0.95
C SER A 800 -73.40 -47.16 0.48
N THR A 801 -73.05 -47.72 -0.67
CA THR A 801 -73.65 -48.96 -1.15
C THR A 801 -72.97 -50.11 -0.42
N ILE A 802 -73.76 -50.95 0.28
CA ILE A 802 -73.25 -52.23 0.82
C ILE A 802 -73.95 -53.35 0.10
N GLY A 803 -73.22 -54.37 -0.30
CA GLY A 803 -73.82 -55.53 -0.91
C GLY A 803 -72.89 -56.70 -1.07
N PHE A 804 -73.50 -57.84 -1.36
CA PHE A 804 -72.79 -59.07 -1.64
C PHE A 804 -73.56 -59.89 -2.66
N ARG A 805 -72.84 -60.74 -3.41
CA ARG A 805 -73.43 -61.74 -4.30
C ARG A 805 -73.38 -63.12 -3.68
N VAL A 806 -74.45 -63.88 -3.89
CA VAL A 806 -74.50 -65.31 -3.58
C VAL A 806 -74.55 -66.08 -4.90
N ALA A 807 -73.54 -66.91 -5.16
CA ALA A 807 -73.48 -67.70 -6.37
C ALA A 807 -74.63 -68.71 -6.46
N LYS A 808 -75.34 -68.71 -7.60
CA LYS A 808 -76.36 -69.72 -7.91
C LYS A 808 -75.69 -71.00 -8.35
N ILE A 809 -75.92 -72.04 -7.57
CA ILE A 809 -75.35 -73.36 -7.81
C ILE A 809 -76.32 -74.27 -8.55
N SER A 810 -75.83 -74.96 -9.58
CA SER A 810 -76.63 -75.79 -10.48
C SER A 810 -77.45 -76.87 -9.76
N GLY A 811 -76.92 -77.44 -8.66
CA GLY A 811 -77.52 -78.56 -7.94
C GLY A 811 -78.50 -78.20 -6.81
N PHE A 812 -78.67 -76.91 -6.52
CA PHE A 812 -79.57 -76.47 -5.47
C PHE A 812 -80.35 -75.25 -5.94
N THR A 813 -81.48 -74.99 -5.30
CA THR A 813 -82.26 -73.78 -5.49
C THR A 813 -82.08 -72.95 -4.23
N ILE A 814 -81.49 -71.76 -4.37
CA ILE A 814 -81.42 -70.78 -3.29
C ILE A 814 -82.60 -69.82 -3.46
N THR A 815 -83.29 -69.56 -2.36
CA THR A 815 -84.43 -68.66 -2.26
C THR A 815 -84.28 -67.77 -1.04
N TYR A 816 -84.97 -66.63 -1.01
CA TYR A 816 -84.85 -65.65 0.06
C TYR A 816 -86.21 -65.02 0.38
N PRO A 817 -86.53 -64.74 1.65
CA PRO A 817 -87.63 -63.86 2.00
C PRO A 817 -87.21 -62.39 1.82
N SER A 818 -88.10 -61.54 1.31
CA SER A 818 -87.84 -60.09 1.18
C SER A 818 -88.21 -59.26 2.42
N THR A 819 -88.59 -59.93 3.51
CA THR A 819 -89.00 -59.32 4.77
C THR A 819 -88.25 -59.98 5.92
N SER A 820 -87.79 -59.17 6.87
CA SER A 820 -87.14 -59.64 8.10
C SER A 820 -87.98 -60.67 8.85
N GLY A 821 -87.30 -61.64 9.44
CA GLY A 821 -87.91 -62.72 10.19
C GLY A 821 -86.88 -63.49 11.02
N THR A 822 -87.11 -64.78 11.18
CA THR A 822 -86.19 -65.67 11.90
C THR A 822 -85.85 -66.85 10.99
N SER A 823 -84.58 -66.95 10.60
CA SER A 823 -84.03 -68.11 9.88
C SER A 823 -83.84 -69.27 10.86
N ASN A 824 -84.20 -70.49 10.47
CA ASN A 824 -84.00 -71.68 11.28
C ASN A 824 -82.54 -72.17 11.23
N VAL A 825 -81.62 -71.33 11.71
CA VAL A 825 -80.19 -71.61 11.89
C VAL A 825 -79.90 -71.54 13.39
N PHE A 826 -79.22 -72.55 13.93
CA PHE A 826 -78.81 -72.72 15.34
C PHE A 826 -79.88 -72.42 16.40
N GLY A 827 -81.15 -72.77 16.14
CA GLY A 827 -82.26 -72.57 17.08
C GLY A 827 -83.10 -71.31 16.84
N GLY A 828 -82.83 -70.58 15.75
CA GLY A 828 -83.59 -69.42 15.31
C GLY A 828 -82.74 -68.15 15.37
N LYS A 829 -82.22 -67.72 14.21
CA LYS A 829 -81.42 -66.50 14.08
C LYS A 829 -82.27 -65.40 13.44
N ALA A 830 -82.38 -64.25 14.10
CA ALA A 830 -83.10 -63.10 13.54
C ALA A 830 -82.33 -62.60 12.31
N ASN A 831 -83.05 -62.32 11.22
CA ASN A 831 -82.47 -61.76 10.02
C ASN A 831 -83.06 -60.38 9.72
N SER A 832 -82.29 -59.56 9.01
CA SER A 832 -82.62 -58.18 8.66
C SER A 832 -83.06 -58.03 7.20
N ASN A 833 -83.61 -59.06 6.55
CA ASN A 833 -83.94 -59.04 5.12
C ASN A 833 -84.78 -57.84 4.64
N SER A 834 -85.58 -57.19 5.51
CA SER A 834 -86.30 -55.95 5.15
C SER A 834 -85.37 -54.76 4.86
N ASP A 835 -84.14 -54.78 5.39
CA ASP A 835 -83.12 -53.75 5.18
C ASP A 835 -82.47 -53.87 3.79
N TRP A 836 -82.71 -54.98 3.07
CA TRP A 836 -82.01 -55.30 1.82
C TRP A 836 -82.96 -55.38 0.62
N THR A 837 -82.40 -55.15 -0.55
CA THR A 837 -82.99 -55.35 -1.87
C THR A 837 -82.33 -56.57 -2.50
N PHE A 838 -83.13 -57.44 -3.10
CA PHE A 838 -82.64 -58.67 -3.71
C PHE A 838 -82.96 -58.64 -5.20
N THR A 839 -81.93 -58.74 -6.03
CA THR A 839 -82.03 -58.93 -7.48
C THR A 839 -81.38 -60.26 -7.84
N GLU A 840 -81.77 -60.87 -8.96
CA GLU A 840 -81.19 -62.15 -9.36
C GLU A 840 -81.09 -62.26 -10.89
N ASN A 841 -79.99 -62.84 -11.36
CA ASN A 841 -79.79 -63.20 -12.76
C ASN A 841 -79.59 -64.73 -12.89
N ALA A 842 -79.02 -65.22 -14.00
CA ALA A 842 -78.80 -66.66 -14.18
C ALA A 842 -77.73 -67.23 -13.22
N ASN A 843 -76.78 -66.40 -12.79
CA ASN A 843 -75.55 -66.80 -12.12
C ASN A 843 -75.52 -66.40 -10.64
N PHE A 844 -76.17 -65.29 -10.26
CA PHE A 844 -76.05 -64.71 -8.92
C PHE A 844 -77.40 -64.26 -8.35
N ILE A 845 -77.45 -64.21 -7.02
CA ILE A 845 -78.41 -63.43 -6.25
C ILE A 845 -77.61 -62.25 -5.68
N THR A 846 -77.92 -61.05 -6.11
CA THR A 846 -77.29 -59.81 -5.66
C THR A 846 -78.13 -59.22 -4.53
N VAL A 847 -77.46 -58.89 -3.44
CA VAL A 847 -78.10 -58.45 -2.19
C VAL A 847 -77.51 -57.08 -1.86
N THR A 848 -78.29 -56.03 -2.07
CA THR A 848 -77.85 -54.65 -1.87
C THR A 848 -78.62 -54.02 -0.72
N ALA A 849 -77.92 -53.37 0.20
CA ALA A 849 -78.51 -52.67 1.32
C ALA A 849 -79.38 -51.52 0.79
N LYS A 850 -80.51 -51.27 1.43
CA LYS A 850 -81.32 -50.08 1.13
C LYS A 850 -80.59 -48.84 1.65
N ALA A 851 -80.81 -47.72 0.99
CA ALA A 851 -80.23 -46.44 1.40
C ALA A 851 -80.40 -46.17 2.90
N GLY A 852 -79.29 -45.83 3.57
CA GLY A 852 -79.25 -45.51 5.00
C GLY A 852 -79.10 -46.71 5.95
N VAL A 853 -78.89 -47.93 5.43
CA VAL A 853 -78.50 -49.08 6.26
C VAL A 853 -77.04 -48.94 6.67
N VAL A 854 -76.78 -49.11 7.96
CA VAL A 854 -75.43 -49.06 8.54
C VAL A 854 -75.16 -50.37 9.30
N ILE A 855 -73.99 -50.93 9.07
CA ILE A 855 -73.33 -51.95 9.89
C ILE A 855 -72.54 -51.19 10.96
N PRO A 856 -72.91 -51.31 12.25
CA PRO A 856 -72.20 -50.61 13.31
C PRO A 856 -70.73 -51.04 13.40
N GLN A 857 -69.90 -50.17 13.96
CA GLN A 857 -68.53 -50.47 14.40
C GLN A 857 -68.45 -51.82 15.14
N ASN A 858 -67.58 -52.72 14.68
CA ASN A 858 -67.43 -54.09 15.17
C ASN A 858 -68.74 -54.90 15.20
N GLY A 859 -69.71 -54.53 14.35
CA GLY A 859 -71.07 -55.06 14.31
C GLY A 859 -71.30 -56.05 13.15
N GLU A 860 -72.49 -56.64 13.11
CA GLU A 860 -72.92 -57.51 12.00
C GLU A 860 -74.34 -57.20 11.54
N LYS A 861 -74.62 -57.47 10.25
CA LYS A 861 -75.97 -57.63 9.73
C LYS A 861 -76.13 -59.06 9.22
N THR A 862 -77.22 -59.72 9.64
CA THR A 862 -77.53 -61.11 9.26
C THR A 862 -78.64 -61.17 8.21
N ILE A 863 -78.36 -61.78 7.06
CA ILE A 863 -79.31 -61.94 5.95
C ILE A 863 -79.67 -63.42 5.81
N GLY A 864 -80.97 -63.72 5.77
CA GLY A 864 -81.50 -65.08 5.71
C GLY A 864 -81.80 -65.58 4.31
N PHE A 865 -81.43 -66.83 4.04
CA PHE A 865 -81.71 -67.55 2.80
C PHE A 865 -82.21 -68.96 3.10
N THR A 866 -82.82 -69.59 2.11
CA THR A 866 -83.22 -71.00 2.13
C THR A 866 -82.64 -71.69 0.91
N VAL A 867 -81.86 -72.75 1.12
CA VAL A 867 -81.29 -73.59 0.07
C VAL A 867 -82.00 -74.95 0.04
N ALA A 868 -82.42 -75.38 -1.14
CA ALA A 868 -83.13 -76.63 -1.36
C ALA A 868 -82.46 -77.49 -2.44
N ARG A 869 -82.26 -78.79 -2.14
CA ARG A 869 -81.71 -79.73 -3.13
C ARG A 869 -82.70 -79.98 -4.27
N LYS A 870 -82.29 -79.78 -5.53
CA LYS A 870 -83.15 -80.09 -6.69
C LYS A 870 -83.36 -81.60 -6.84
N SER A 871 -84.52 -82.00 -7.36
CA SER A 871 -84.95 -83.40 -7.40
C SER A 871 -84.14 -84.30 -8.34
N ASP A 872 -83.47 -83.71 -9.31
CA ASP A 872 -82.70 -84.35 -10.39
C ASP A 872 -81.20 -84.45 -10.10
N VAL A 873 -80.75 -84.01 -8.91
CA VAL A 873 -79.33 -83.89 -8.58
C VAL A 873 -78.77 -85.20 -8.01
N PRO A 874 -77.73 -85.79 -8.64
CA PRO A 874 -77.13 -87.05 -8.19
C PRO A 874 -76.62 -87.00 -6.74
N SER A 875 -76.69 -88.14 -6.06
CA SER A 875 -76.04 -88.33 -4.76
C SER A 875 -74.53 -88.09 -4.85
N ASN A 876 -73.93 -87.50 -3.81
CA ASN A 876 -72.53 -87.07 -3.69
C ASN A 876 -72.12 -85.89 -4.60
N THR A 877 -73.08 -85.10 -5.12
CA THR A 877 -72.75 -83.84 -5.79
C THR A 877 -72.43 -82.78 -4.73
N SER A 878 -71.20 -82.25 -4.70
CA SER A 878 -70.81 -81.13 -3.84
C SER A 878 -70.68 -79.84 -4.65
N GLN A 879 -71.18 -78.73 -4.11
CA GLN A 879 -71.05 -77.39 -4.67
C GLN A 879 -70.84 -76.38 -3.52
N ASN A 880 -70.15 -75.28 -3.79
CA ASN A 880 -69.89 -74.23 -2.79
C ASN A 880 -71.00 -73.19 -2.84
N ILE A 881 -71.55 -72.83 -1.69
CA ILE A 881 -72.20 -71.55 -1.51
C ILE A 881 -71.07 -70.53 -1.38
N THR A 882 -70.80 -69.80 -2.45
CA THR A 882 -69.82 -68.71 -2.47
C THR A 882 -70.55 -67.40 -2.23
N VAL A 883 -70.07 -66.64 -1.25
CA VAL A 883 -70.53 -65.30 -0.93
C VAL A 883 -69.35 -64.36 -1.04
N THR A 884 -69.51 -63.32 -1.83
CA THR A 884 -68.48 -62.31 -2.11
C THR A 884 -69.09 -60.94 -1.84
N ILE A 885 -68.41 -60.12 -1.03
CA ILE A 885 -68.75 -58.70 -0.88
C ILE A 885 -68.44 -58.02 -2.21
N ILE A 886 -69.40 -57.24 -2.71
CA ILE A 886 -69.30 -56.56 -4.01
C ILE A 886 -69.51 -55.06 -3.91
N TYR A 887 -70.02 -54.59 -2.77
CA TYR A 887 -70.11 -53.17 -2.46
C TYR A 887 -69.76 -53.01 -0.99
N GLY A 888 -68.76 -52.19 -0.70
CA GLY A 888 -68.19 -51.96 0.62
C GLY A 888 -66.72 -51.59 0.52
N SER A 889 -66.17 -50.94 1.52
CA SER A 889 -64.75 -50.57 1.62
C SER A 889 -63.81 -51.67 1.06
N ALA A 890 -63.22 -51.38 -0.11
CA ALA A 890 -62.35 -52.22 -0.96
C ALA A 890 -62.97 -53.40 -1.75
N GLY A 891 -64.28 -53.39 -2.01
CA GLY A 891 -64.89 -54.12 -3.12
C GLY A 891 -64.59 -55.61 -3.23
N GLU A 892 -64.46 -56.12 -4.46
CA GLU A 892 -63.97 -57.48 -4.71
C GLU A 892 -62.43 -57.58 -4.65
N GLU A 893 -61.75 -56.44 -4.57
CA GLU A 893 -60.31 -56.27 -4.75
C GLU A 893 -59.48 -56.68 -3.54
N ARG A 894 -59.99 -56.47 -2.31
CA ARG A 894 -59.39 -57.07 -1.11
C ARG A 894 -59.69 -58.57 -1.03
N VAL A 895 -58.86 -59.36 -1.74
CA VAL A 895 -59.01 -60.83 -1.85
C VAL A 895 -58.76 -61.61 -0.55
N ASN A 896 -58.22 -60.98 0.50
CA ASN A 896 -57.81 -61.65 1.73
C ASN A 896 -59.00 -62.02 2.66
N ASN A 897 -60.10 -61.26 2.62
CA ASN A 897 -61.25 -61.45 3.53
C ASN A 897 -62.64 -61.20 2.92
N ASN A 898 -62.77 -60.70 1.68
CA ASN A 898 -64.08 -60.35 1.07
C ASN A 898 -64.89 -61.54 0.52
N THR A 899 -64.33 -62.76 0.51
CA THR A 899 -65.01 -63.98 0.04
C THR A 899 -65.07 -65.09 1.09
N VAL A 900 -66.23 -65.72 1.22
CA VAL A 900 -66.42 -66.96 2.00
C VAL A 900 -67.03 -68.07 1.14
N GLU A 901 -66.42 -69.26 1.21
CA GLU A 901 -66.91 -70.46 0.53
C GLU A 901 -67.40 -71.53 1.52
N THR A 902 -68.67 -71.90 1.44
CA THR A 902 -69.24 -73.01 2.22
C THR A 902 -69.69 -74.17 1.35
N LYS A 903 -68.95 -75.28 1.44
CA LYS A 903 -69.22 -76.51 0.67
C LYS A 903 -70.43 -77.27 1.21
N ILE A 904 -71.46 -77.45 0.39
CA ILE A 904 -72.62 -78.32 0.67
C ILE A 904 -72.64 -79.56 -0.23
N THR A 905 -73.22 -80.66 0.25
CA THR A 905 -73.24 -81.96 -0.46
C THR A 905 -74.64 -82.58 -0.50
N ALA A 906 -75.06 -82.96 -1.69
CA ALA A 906 -76.28 -83.71 -1.97
C ALA A 906 -76.03 -85.21 -1.76
N ASN A 907 -75.98 -85.70 -0.52
CA ASN A 907 -75.73 -87.12 -0.21
C ASN A 907 -76.91 -88.05 -0.54
#